data_AF-A0AA94F3Z5-F1
#
_entry.id   AF-A0AA94F3Z5-F1
#
_cell.length_a   1.000
_cell.length_b   1.000
_cell.length_c   1.000
_cell.angle_alpha   90.00
_cell.angle_beta   90.00
_cell.angle_gamma   90.00
#
_symmetry.space_group_name_H-M   'P 1'
#
loop_
_entity.id
_entity.type
_entity.pdbx_description
1 polymer ?
#
loop_
_entity_poly.entity_id
_entity_poly.type
_entity_poly.pdbx_seq_one_letter_code
_entity_poly.pdbx_strand_id
1 'polypeptide(L)'
;MQDDKGKESAIHEYYVTAYHDGTQRVVSGNVDFTNTKTPEQRRQETIDHLEGKTKENDKILGHRGVVPRGQPVATVQPQPAPAKKDISKVYITDASNKAITSTVKGGVIRVWIESTGLKGKPIRFKLYEQDITENQLIIDKKDTLVSDMCFIDVTLNKVSKSLGDDLFEGSEQEFFVNIEVLETHSHIKSVVVDVDVKALKQDVPTNVTKLKVEQADAPKDNKTVICFYKQNDLIWGNKVSCDFRKKVVQICAELWGESKKIEMANGLMAVMRVETSSTFSASKIELISYTDKNGKKRKKYGGLSNDSILKLDKNFSGAVGLIQFTKAAIDALNKENSLTLTKRKLALMTNIEQLDYVKKYFQLYDWHKKIKTPEDIYLQVFAPIGINKDDDFVLYQRFNNPKNKTEEQSNKNYIANKSVDEENNNDGKIQRSEILTRYKTSFTEGLQSKESDFKCGLIKEEKKIDSEAGVLEDMKQLVSKHIPYSQAGVRNSMSEKGLKALDCSETVAIYLYKLGITNDVKLLSTLNMTTQKDFRTAIGSQNIDFVANSQNDDFKPQKGDIFVWRRSDGVGHTGIVYDYDVRSDLVTILEAIGSVGSADEKTNIKNGGDSKTNCSRVAIYKRKGKALNLHTGWKGYFKPKNYTKKL
;
A
#
# COMPACT_ATOMS: atom_id res chain seq x y z
N MET A 1 -48.05 -37.55 -13.70
CA MET A 1 -48.23 -38.10 -15.06
C MET A 1 -47.88 -36.98 -16.01
N GLN A 2 -46.79 -37.16 -16.76
CA GLN A 2 -46.11 -36.21 -17.66
C GLN A 2 -45.61 -34.88 -17.06
N ASP A 3 -44.32 -34.64 -17.32
CA ASP A 3 -43.49 -33.65 -16.64
C ASP A 3 -43.23 -32.39 -17.46
N ASP A 4 -42.95 -31.34 -16.70
CA ASP A 4 -42.42 -30.05 -17.10
C ASP A 4 -41.07 -30.17 -17.85
N LYS A 5 -40.92 -29.42 -18.94
CA LYS A 5 -39.63 -29.10 -19.58
C LYS A 5 -39.51 -27.60 -19.87
N GLY A 6 -39.73 -26.78 -18.84
CA GLY A 6 -39.29 -25.40 -18.80
C GLY A 6 -37.80 -25.31 -19.13
N LYS A 7 -37.47 -24.56 -20.19
CA LYS A 7 -36.12 -24.44 -20.74
C LYS A 7 -35.11 -24.00 -19.66
N GLU A 8 -34.05 -24.78 -19.46
CA GLU A 8 -32.90 -24.33 -18.69
C GLU A 8 -32.26 -23.11 -19.36
N SER A 9 -32.11 -22.01 -18.62
CA SER A 9 -31.32 -20.86 -19.06
C SER A 9 -29.85 -21.25 -19.15
N ALA A 10 -29.27 -21.13 -20.34
CA ALA A 10 -27.92 -21.61 -20.63
C ALA A 10 -26.85 -20.93 -19.76
N ILE A 11 -25.79 -21.68 -19.51
CA ILE A 11 -24.69 -21.38 -18.59
C ILE A 11 -23.67 -20.48 -19.28
N HIS A 12 -23.10 -19.51 -18.56
CA HIS A 12 -21.91 -18.76 -19.01
C HIS A 12 -20.88 -18.59 -17.90
N GLU A 13 -19.63 -18.98 -18.20
CA GLU A 13 -18.41 -18.65 -17.46
C GLU A 13 -17.55 -17.70 -18.32
N TYR A 14 -17.02 -16.60 -17.75
CA TYR A 14 -16.40 -15.50 -18.50
C TYR A 14 -14.90 -15.36 -18.23
N TYR A 15 -14.01 -15.47 -19.23
CA TYR A 15 -12.58 -15.15 -19.06
C TYR A 15 -11.91 -14.62 -20.34
N VAL A 16 -11.31 -13.43 -20.29
CA VAL A 16 -10.41 -12.90 -21.35
C VAL A 16 -8.94 -13.17 -21.00
N THR A 17 -8.11 -13.50 -22.00
CA THR A 17 -6.65 -13.31 -21.93
C THR A 17 -6.24 -12.10 -22.76
N ALA A 18 -5.71 -11.06 -22.11
CA ALA A 18 -5.10 -9.91 -22.77
C ALA A 18 -3.57 -10.12 -22.88
N TYR A 19 -3.05 -9.97 -24.10
CA TYR A 19 -1.62 -9.80 -24.41
C TYR A 19 -1.44 -8.45 -25.10
N HIS A 20 -0.26 -7.85 -24.96
CA HIS A 20 0.13 -6.64 -25.69
C HIS A 20 1.35 -6.96 -26.56
N ASP A 21 1.17 -7.01 -27.86
CA ASP A 21 2.24 -7.16 -28.85
C ASP A 21 2.96 -5.82 -29.08
N GLY A 22 4.09 -5.65 -28.41
CA GLY A 22 4.88 -4.42 -28.47
C GLY A 22 5.50 -4.15 -29.84
N THR A 23 4.78 -3.44 -30.70
CA THR A 23 5.31 -2.67 -31.83
C THR A 23 4.58 -1.30 -31.86
N GLN A 24 5.20 -0.16 -32.16
CA GLN A 24 6.25 0.06 -33.16
C GLN A 24 6.99 1.42 -32.95
N ARG A 25 8.15 1.54 -33.63
CA ARG A 25 8.95 2.76 -34.01
C ARG A 25 10.03 3.18 -32.97
N VAL A 26 11.25 3.62 -33.34
CA VAL A 26 11.91 3.86 -34.67
C VAL A 26 13.32 3.20 -34.74
N VAL A 27 13.79 2.99 -35.96
CA VAL A 27 15.12 2.55 -36.49
C VAL A 27 16.40 2.95 -35.71
N SER A 28 17.28 1.95 -35.51
CA SER A 28 18.73 2.07 -35.76
C SER A 28 19.16 1.01 -36.79
N GLY A 29 20.32 1.19 -37.44
CA GLY A 29 20.70 0.46 -38.66
C GLY A 29 20.85 -1.07 -38.54
N ASN A 30 20.77 -1.74 -39.70
CA ASN A 30 20.77 -3.20 -39.86
C ASN A 30 21.87 -3.93 -39.06
N VAL A 31 21.47 -4.97 -38.34
CA VAL A 31 22.35 -6.07 -37.92
C VAL A 31 21.72 -7.36 -38.41
N ASP A 32 22.37 -8.00 -39.37
CA ASP A 32 21.95 -9.30 -39.90
C ASP A 32 22.52 -10.42 -39.02
N PHE A 33 21.66 -11.35 -38.60
CA PHE A 33 22.04 -12.57 -37.90
C PHE A 33 21.44 -13.78 -38.63
N THR A 34 22.05 -14.15 -39.76
CA THR A 34 21.84 -15.43 -40.40
C THR A 34 22.28 -16.58 -39.49
N ASN A 35 21.39 -17.05 -38.62
CA ASN A 35 21.64 -18.24 -37.80
C ASN A 35 21.43 -19.50 -38.66
N THR A 36 22.51 -19.96 -39.29
CA THR A 36 22.51 -21.03 -40.29
C THR A 36 22.51 -22.47 -39.71
N LYS A 37 22.47 -22.64 -38.38
CA LYS A 37 22.50 -23.97 -37.75
C LYS A 37 21.14 -24.65 -37.64
N THR A 38 21.02 -25.87 -38.16
CA THR A 38 19.77 -26.64 -38.11
C THR A 38 19.42 -27.11 -36.68
N PRO A 39 18.17 -27.49 -36.40
CA PRO A 39 17.79 -28.05 -35.10
C PRO A 39 18.52 -29.35 -34.75
N GLU A 40 18.97 -30.14 -35.73
CA GLU A 40 19.73 -31.37 -35.49
C GLU A 40 21.16 -31.08 -35.03
N GLN A 41 21.84 -30.11 -35.64
CA GLN A 41 23.19 -29.70 -35.22
C GLN A 41 23.21 -29.24 -33.74
N ARG A 42 22.17 -28.54 -33.30
CA ARG A 42 22.02 -28.13 -31.90
C ARG A 42 21.73 -29.30 -30.95
N ARG A 43 21.03 -30.34 -31.41
CA ARG A 43 20.86 -31.57 -30.61
C ARG A 43 22.18 -32.32 -30.46
N GLN A 44 22.98 -32.40 -31.52
CA GLN A 44 24.28 -33.05 -31.45
C GLN A 44 25.24 -32.31 -30.50
N GLU A 45 25.33 -30.98 -30.58
CA GLU A 45 26.09 -30.16 -29.62
C GLU A 45 25.62 -30.37 -28.17
N THR A 46 24.32 -30.59 -27.95
CA THR A 46 23.78 -30.89 -26.62
C THR A 46 24.17 -32.30 -26.14
N ILE A 47 24.17 -33.29 -27.03
CA ILE A 47 24.58 -34.67 -26.72
C ILE A 47 26.09 -34.72 -26.42
N ASP A 48 26.92 -34.10 -27.27
CA ASP A 48 28.38 -34.07 -27.11
C ASP A 48 28.80 -33.38 -25.79
N HIS A 49 28.04 -32.37 -25.36
CA HIS A 49 28.21 -31.69 -24.07
C HIS A 49 27.80 -32.59 -22.88
N LEU A 50 26.68 -33.31 -22.98
CA LEU A 50 26.23 -34.27 -21.95
C LEU A 50 27.14 -35.50 -21.83
N GLU A 51 27.82 -35.90 -22.92
CA GLU A 51 28.83 -36.97 -22.94
C GLU A 51 30.23 -36.52 -22.50
N GLY A 52 30.41 -35.26 -22.09
CA GLY A 52 31.68 -34.77 -21.51
C GLY A 52 32.84 -34.63 -22.51
N LYS A 53 32.57 -34.57 -23.81
CA LYS A 53 33.60 -34.46 -24.86
C LYS A 53 34.02 -33.00 -25.08
N THR A 54 34.90 -32.47 -24.24
CA THR A 54 35.52 -31.15 -24.46
C THR A 54 36.57 -31.16 -25.58
N LYS A 55 36.58 -30.10 -26.41
CA LYS A 55 37.70 -29.73 -27.29
C LYS A 55 38.05 -28.24 -27.13
N GLU A 56 39.27 -27.92 -27.52
CA GLU A 56 40.05 -26.76 -27.04
C GLU A 56 39.59 -25.38 -27.53
N ASN A 57 40.04 -24.35 -26.80
CA ASN A 57 40.05 -22.96 -27.24
C ASN A 57 40.90 -22.79 -28.50
N ASP A 58 40.45 -21.98 -29.47
CA ASP A 58 41.36 -21.45 -30.49
C ASP A 58 41.11 -19.96 -30.82
N LYS A 59 42.11 -19.36 -31.46
CA LYS A 59 42.50 -17.95 -31.26
C LYS A 59 41.72 -16.91 -32.07
N ILE A 60 41.67 -15.70 -31.53
CA ILE A 60 41.30 -14.48 -32.27
C ILE A 60 42.40 -14.16 -33.28
N LEU A 61 42.05 -14.11 -34.58
CA LEU A 61 42.96 -13.67 -35.64
C LEU A 61 43.11 -12.14 -35.65
N GLY A 62 44.35 -11.66 -35.78
CA GLY A 62 44.64 -10.24 -36.00
C GLY A 62 44.56 -9.84 -37.47
N HIS A 63 44.11 -8.62 -37.76
CA HIS A 63 44.19 -8.02 -39.09
C HIS A 63 45.08 -6.78 -39.11
N ARG A 64 46.13 -6.85 -39.94
CA ARG A 64 46.92 -5.69 -40.38
C ARG A 64 46.32 -5.16 -41.67
N GLY A 65 46.16 -3.84 -41.78
CA GLY A 65 45.88 -3.13 -43.03
C GLY A 65 46.85 -1.97 -43.19
N VAL A 66 47.41 -1.78 -44.40
CA VAL A 66 48.51 -0.84 -44.66
C VAL A 66 47.96 0.48 -45.24
N VAL A 67 48.52 1.61 -44.80
CA VAL A 67 48.16 2.96 -45.30
C VAL A 67 49.23 3.48 -46.28
N PRO A 68 48.87 3.95 -47.49
CA PRO A 68 49.80 4.60 -48.41
C PRO A 68 50.20 6.02 -47.94
N ARG A 69 51.47 6.41 -48.14
CA ARG A 69 51.97 7.76 -47.85
C ARG A 69 51.72 8.74 -49.00
N GLY A 70 51.25 9.95 -48.66
CA GLY A 70 51.39 11.17 -49.46
C GLY A 70 51.94 12.31 -48.60
N GLN A 71 52.85 13.12 -49.13
CA GLN A 71 53.43 14.31 -48.47
C GLN A 71 52.68 15.60 -48.92
N PRO A 72 53.06 16.81 -48.46
CA PRO A 72 52.60 17.33 -47.19
C PRO A 72 51.84 18.64 -47.39
N VAL A 73 50.51 18.61 -47.33
CA VAL A 73 49.74 19.85 -47.14
C VAL A 73 49.92 20.28 -45.68
N ALA A 74 50.12 21.59 -45.45
CA ALA A 74 50.34 22.16 -44.13
C ALA A 74 49.13 21.91 -43.21
N THR A 75 49.14 20.78 -42.52
CA THR A 75 48.17 20.46 -41.49
C THR A 75 48.46 21.34 -40.29
N VAL A 76 47.60 22.34 -40.10
CA VAL A 76 47.20 22.78 -38.76
C VAL A 76 47.11 21.52 -37.91
N GLN A 77 47.95 21.40 -36.89
CA GLN A 77 47.89 20.24 -36.00
C GLN A 77 46.43 20.13 -35.52
N PRO A 78 45.72 19.03 -35.80
CA PRO A 78 44.59 18.69 -34.95
C PRO A 78 45.22 18.57 -33.57
N GLN A 79 44.84 19.46 -32.65
CA GLN A 79 45.17 19.25 -31.24
C GLN A 79 44.80 17.79 -30.92
N PRO A 80 45.64 17.05 -30.18
CA PRO A 80 45.28 15.70 -29.77
C PRO A 80 43.88 15.76 -29.19
N ALA A 81 42.93 15.03 -29.81
CA ALA A 81 41.51 15.17 -29.53
C ALA A 81 41.34 15.11 -28.01
N PRO A 82 40.81 16.17 -27.37
CA PRO A 82 41.02 16.41 -25.95
C PRO A 82 40.58 15.18 -25.17
N ALA A 83 41.50 14.62 -24.39
CA ALA A 83 41.31 13.35 -23.68
C ALA A 83 39.92 13.34 -23.05
N LYS A 84 39.09 12.37 -23.46
CA LYS A 84 37.63 12.43 -23.25
C LYS A 84 37.35 12.65 -21.78
N LYS A 85 36.86 13.85 -21.45
CA LYS A 85 36.63 14.29 -20.07
C LYS A 85 35.47 13.51 -19.50
N ASP A 86 35.77 12.54 -18.66
CA ASP A 86 34.80 11.62 -18.08
C ASP A 86 35.27 11.12 -16.72
N ILE A 87 34.33 10.53 -15.97
CA ILE A 87 34.64 9.78 -14.75
C ILE A 87 34.88 8.33 -15.15
N SER A 88 36.08 7.80 -14.89
CA SER A 88 36.43 6.42 -15.23
C SER A 88 35.86 5.41 -14.24
N LYS A 89 35.72 5.78 -12.96
CA LYS A 89 35.30 4.86 -11.90
C LYS A 89 34.79 5.58 -10.65
N VAL A 90 33.79 4.99 -10.01
CA VAL A 90 33.36 5.36 -8.65
C VAL A 90 33.25 4.09 -7.81
N TYR A 91 33.85 4.09 -6.62
CA TYR A 91 33.84 2.94 -5.71
C TYR A 91 33.90 3.38 -4.24
N ILE A 92 33.53 2.49 -3.33
CA ILE A 92 33.41 2.80 -1.90
C ILE A 92 34.39 1.94 -1.10
N THR A 93 35.12 2.57 -0.17
CA THR A 93 36.01 1.92 0.80
C THR A 93 35.64 2.32 2.22
N ASP A 94 36.22 1.64 3.22
CA ASP A 94 36.28 2.18 4.58
C ASP A 94 37.21 3.41 4.66
N ALA A 95 37.25 4.04 5.84
CA ALA A 95 38.11 5.19 6.12
C ALA A 95 39.63 4.90 6.05
N SER A 96 40.01 3.62 6.09
CA SER A 96 41.39 3.12 5.94
C SER A 96 41.73 2.74 4.49
N ASN A 97 40.85 3.10 3.54
CA ASN A 97 40.95 2.82 2.10
C ASN A 97 40.86 1.33 1.72
N LYS A 98 40.35 0.48 2.62
CA LYS A 98 40.12 -0.95 2.34
C LYS A 98 38.74 -1.14 1.70
N ALA A 99 38.65 -2.03 0.71
CA ALA A 99 37.36 -2.39 0.11
C ALA A 99 36.38 -2.96 1.16
N ILE A 100 35.11 -2.56 1.06
CA ILE A 100 34.04 -3.07 1.90
C ILE A 100 33.63 -4.46 1.37
N THR A 101 33.73 -5.48 2.22
CA THR A 101 33.43 -6.89 1.88
C THR A 101 32.36 -7.51 2.79
N SER A 102 31.72 -6.69 3.62
CA SER A 102 30.72 -7.07 4.63
C SER A 102 30.06 -5.80 5.19
N THR A 103 28.88 -5.93 5.80
CA THR A 103 28.10 -4.83 6.38
C THR A 103 28.93 -3.83 7.19
N VAL A 104 28.78 -2.55 6.88
CA VAL A 104 29.46 -1.45 7.59
C VAL A 104 28.69 -1.10 8.87
N LYS A 105 29.37 -1.20 10.02
CA LYS A 105 28.74 -1.08 11.35
C LYS A 105 28.87 0.30 12.02
N GLY A 106 29.42 1.29 11.31
CA GLY A 106 29.67 2.63 11.86
C GLY A 106 30.80 3.37 11.17
N GLY A 107 31.00 4.63 11.56
CA GLY A 107 32.13 5.45 11.11
C GLY A 107 31.89 6.17 9.79
N VAL A 108 32.84 6.07 8.87
CA VAL A 108 32.87 6.78 7.59
C VAL A 108 33.04 5.77 6.45
N ILE A 109 32.19 5.86 5.43
CA ILE A 109 32.45 5.27 4.12
C ILE A 109 33.07 6.35 3.21
N ARG A 110 34.12 5.98 2.49
CA ARG A 110 34.86 6.87 1.60
C ARG A 110 34.54 6.54 0.15
N VAL A 111 33.96 7.49 -0.56
CA VAL A 111 33.59 7.35 -1.97
C VAL A 111 34.70 7.92 -2.83
N TRP A 112 35.42 7.05 -3.53
CA TRP A 112 36.48 7.42 -4.47
C TRP A 112 35.89 7.73 -5.85
N ILE A 113 36.43 8.76 -6.47
CA ILE A 113 36.10 9.18 -7.83
C ILE A 113 37.42 9.27 -8.61
N GLU A 114 37.58 8.39 -9.60
CA GLU A 114 38.65 8.44 -10.59
C GLU A 114 38.09 9.08 -11.88
N SER A 115 38.79 10.04 -12.43
CA SER A 115 38.38 10.85 -13.58
C SER A 115 39.58 11.28 -14.41
N THR A 116 39.35 11.89 -15.57
CA THR A 116 40.45 12.46 -16.38
C THR A 116 40.03 13.79 -16.97
N GLY A 117 40.78 14.85 -16.67
CA GLY A 117 40.55 16.18 -17.25
C GLY A 117 39.30 16.90 -16.72
N LEU A 118 38.74 16.43 -15.61
CA LEU A 118 37.59 17.01 -14.90
C LEU A 118 38.00 17.83 -13.66
N LYS A 119 39.29 18.02 -13.39
CA LYS A 119 39.77 18.92 -12.33
C LYS A 119 39.17 20.32 -12.48
N GLY A 120 38.61 20.84 -11.39
CA GLY A 120 37.90 22.11 -11.31
C GLY A 120 36.46 22.08 -11.83
N LYS A 121 35.94 20.92 -12.26
CA LYS A 121 34.58 20.79 -12.79
C LYS A 121 33.57 20.41 -11.71
N PRO A 122 32.34 20.98 -11.76
CA PRO A 122 31.31 20.69 -10.79
C PRO A 122 30.62 19.35 -11.09
N ILE A 123 30.40 18.58 -10.05
CA ILE A 123 29.63 17.32 -10.07
C ILE A 123 28.42 17.44 -9.15
N ARG A 124 27.45 16.53 -9.32
CA ARG A 124 26.37 16.30 -8.36
C ARG A 124 26.51 14.89 -7.80
N PHE A 125 26.81 14.84 -6.51
CA PHE A 125 26.92 13.62 -5.72
C PHE A 125 25.54 13.26 -5.18
N LYS A 126 25.08 12.03 -5.46
CA LYS A 126 23.84 11.49 -4.89
C LYS A 126 24.09 10.17 -4.19
N LEU A 127 23.73 10.08 -2.91
CA LEU A 127 23.67 8.82 -2.16
C LEU A 127 22.22 8.32 -2.16
N TYR A 128 22.02 7.08 -2.57
CA TYR A 128 20.74 6.39 -2.58
C TYR A 128 20.77 5.21 -1.62
N GLU A 129 19.62 4.92 -1.04
CA GLU A 129 19.25 3.61 -0.50
C GLU A 129 18.50 2.83 -1.60
N GLN A 130 18.69 1.51 -1.70
CA GLN A 130 18.21 0.65 -2.78
C GLN A 130 16.96 -0.14 -2.38
N ASP A 131 15.85 0.57 -2.33
CA ASP A 131 14.53 0.02 -2.08
C ASP A 131 13.98 -0.88 -3.21
N ILE A 132 13.15 -1.86 -2.88
CA ILE A 132 12.54 -2.81 -3.84
C ILE A 132 11.57 -2.11 -4.80
N THR A 133 11.01 -0.95 -4.42
CA THR A 133 9.99 -0.24 -5.19
C THR A 133 10.49 1.03 -5.88
N GLU A 134 11.27 1.87 -5.19
CA GLU A 134 11.97 3.03 -5.77
C GLU A 134 13.14 3.44 -4.86
N ASN A 135 14.36 3.57 -5.42
CA ASN A 135 15.56 3.94 -4.64
C ASN A 135 15.38 5.28 -3.89
N GLN A 136 15.38 5.28 -2.55
CA GLN A 136 15.25 6.52 -1.79
C GLN A 136 16.53 7.38 -1.90
N LEU A 137 16.39 8.64 -2.31
CA LEU A 137 17.50 9.61 -2.34
C LEU A 137 17.79 10.14 -0.92
N ILE A 138 18.96 9.83 -0.38
CA ILE A 138 19.35 10.16 1.00
C ILE A 138 20.21 11.43 1.08
N ILE A 139 21.13 11.63 0.13
CA ILE A 139 21.96 12.83 0.02
C ILE A 139 21.96 13.30 -1.42
N ASP A 140 21.76 14.60 -1.64
CA ASP A 140 21.99 15.26 -2.94
C ASP A 140 22.78 16.55 -2.70
N LYS A 141 24.03 16.61 -3.21
CA LYS A 141 24.88 17.80 -3.10
C LYS A 141 25.65 18.07 -4.38
N LYS A 142 25.96 19.34 -4.65
CA LYS A 142 26.98 19.72 -5.63
C LYS A 142 28.35 19.71 -4.98
N ASP A 143 29.36 19.27 -5.72
CA ASP A 143 30.76 19.23 -5.28
C ASP A 143 31.68 19.59 -6.46
N THR A 144 32.98 19.75 -6.24
CA THR A 144 33.96 20.08 -7.31
C THR A 144 35.16 19.14 -7.25
N LEU A 145 35.49 18.51 -8.37
CA LEU A 145 36.62 17.59 -8.45
C LEU A 145 37.94 18.38 -8.34
N VAL A 146 38.65 18.25 -7.22
CA VAL A 146 39.91 18.99 -6.96
C VAL A 146 41.13 18.39 -7.65
N SER A 147 41.04 17.15 -8.10
CA SER A 147 42.07 16.35 -8.76
C SER A 147 41.42 15.23 -9.57
N ASP A 148 42.17 14.63 -10.49
CA ASP A 148 41.68 13.51 -11.31
C ASP A 148 41.34 12.27 -10.46
N MET A 149 42.00 12.07 -9.32
CA MET A 149 41.58 11.15 -8.25
C MET A 149 41.25 11.95 -7.00
N CYS A 150 40.02 11.86 -6.50
CA CYS A 150 39.62 12.45 -5.23
C CYS A 150 38.61 11.56 -4.50
N PHE A 151 38.24 11.93 -3.26
CA PHE A 151 37.24 11.21 -2.49
C PHE A 151 36.26 12.13 -1.77
N ILE A 152 35.07 11.60 -1.49
CA ILE A 152 34.04 12.22 -0.66
C ILE A 152 33.76 11.28 0.51
N ASP A 153 34.00 11.75 1.73
CA ASP A 153 33.71 11.03 2.96
C ASP A 153 32.26 11.22 3.39
N VAL A 154 31.55 10.12 3.65
CA VAL A 154 30.18 10.09 4.16
C VAL A 154 30.21 9.52 5.59
N THR A 155 29.97 10.39 6.58
CA THR A 155 29.90 9.97 7.99
C THR A 155 28.54 9.36 8.29
N LEU A 156 28.48 8.05 8.54
CA LEU A 156 27.22 7.30 8.64
C LEU A 156 26.29 7.82 9.74
N ASN A 157 26.82 8.22 10.90
CA ASN A 157 26.02 8.80 11.99
C ASN A 157 25.46 10.21 11.71
N LYS A 158 25.69 10.75 10.51
CA LYS A 158 25.06 11.97 9.97
C LYS A 158 24.11 11.68 8.80
N VAL A 159 24.12 10.45 8.27
CA VAL A 159 23.18 9.96 7.25
C VAL A 159 21.91 9.54 7.97
N SER A 160 20.77 10.17 7.65
CA SER A 160 19.47 9.75 8.16
C SER A 160 19.12 8.33 7.69
N LYS A 161 18.50 7.52 8.56
CA LYS A 161 17.95 6.22 8.16
C LYS A 161 16.92 6.43 7.04
N SER A 162 16.96 5.61 5.99
CA SER A 162 15.86 5.55 5.01
C SER A 162 14.57 5.11 5.72
N LEU A 163 13.43 5.65 5.25
CA LEU A 163 12.09 5.35 5.76
C LEU A 163 11.30 4.46 4.78
N GLY A 164 12.04 3.68 3.99
CA GLY A 164 11.54 2.61 3.13
C GLY A 164 10.69 1.60 3.88
N ASP A 165 9.95 0.79 3.13
CA ASP A 165 8.77 0.02 3.57
C ASP A 165 9.02 -0.85 4.83
N ASP A 166 8.74 -0.28 6.01
CA ASP A 166 8.98 -0.80 7.38
C ASP A 166 8.26 -2.15 7.69
N LEU A 167 7.58 -2.73 6.70
CA LEU A 167 6.98 -4.06 6.72
C LEU A 167 7.95 -5.18 6.29
N PHE A 168 9.05 -4.87 5.59
CA PHE A 168 9.95 -5.91 5.02
C PHE A 168 11.46 -5.63 5.06
N GLU A 169 11.92 -4.43 5.45
CA GLU A 169 13.36 -4.12 5.49
C GLU A 169 14.12 -4.85 6.63
N GLY A 170 15.37 -5.23 6.38
CA GLY A 170 16.22 -5.96 7.33
C GLY A 170 16.90 -5.07 8.39
N SER A 171 17.94 -5.59 9.05
CA SER A 171 18.77 -4.78 9.96
C SER A 171 19.85 -3.95 9.26
N GLU A 172 19.80 -3.88 7.92
CA GLU A 172 20.83 -3.34 7.05
C GLU A 172 20.15 -2.54 5.91
N GLN A 173 20.80 -1.50 5.41
CA GLN A 173 20.34 -0.65 4.29
C GLN A 173 21.34 -0.69 3.13
N GLU A 174 20.83 -0.76 1.90
CA GLU A 174 21.61 -1.04 0.69
C GLU A 174 22.04 0.27 0.00
N PHE A 175 23.19 0.82 0.37
CA PHE A 175 23.62 2.14 -0.13
C PHE A 175 24.42 2.07 -1.44
N PHE A 176 24.11 2.96 -2.39
CA PHE A 176 24.97 3.22 -3.55
C PHE A 176 25.07 4.71 -3.89
N VAL A 177 26.12 5.08 -4.61
CA VAL A 177 26.35 6.45 -5.06
C VAL A 177 26.14 6.56 -6.57
N ASN A 178 25.53 7.64 -7.01
CA ASN A 178 25.53 8.09 -8.41
C ASN A 178 26.22 9.46 -8.49
N ILE A 179 27.23 9.59 -9.35
CA ILE A 179 27.88 10.87 -9.64
C ILE A 179 27.46 11.34 -11.03
N GLU A 180 26.93 12.55 -11.10
CA GLU A 180 26.64 13.28 -12.35
C GLU A 180 27.72 14.34 -12.59
N VAL A 181 28.31 14.38 -13.79
CA VAL A 181 29.13 15.50 -14.25
C VAL A 181 28.21 16.58 -14.81
N LEU A 182 28.13 17.74 -14.16
CA LEU A 182 27.12 18.76 -14.49
C LEU A 182 27.37 19.49 -15.83
N GLU A 183 28.55 19.35 -16.42
CA GLU A 183 28.88 19.94 -17.73
C GLU A 183 28.47 19.04 -18.91
N THR A 184 28.41 17.73 -18.70
CA THR A 184 28.14 16.72 -19.75
C THR A 184 26.83 15.95 -19.51
N HIS A 185 26.27 16.04 -18.31
CA HIS A 185 25.23 15.14 -17.78
C HIS A 185 25.57 13.65 -17.93
N SER A 186 26.86 13.29 -17.94
CA SER A 186 27.26 11.88 -17.81
C SER A 186 27.12 11.42 -16.36
N HIS A 187 26.65 10.18 -16.17
CA HIS A 187 26.36 9.58 -14.87
C HIS A 187 27.15 8.27 -14.69
N ILE A 188 27.60 7.99 -13.48
CA ILE A 188 28.23 6.71 -13.12
C ILE A 188 27.79 6.27 -11.70
N LYS A 189 27.35 5.01 -11.59
CA LYS A 189 26.87 4.38 -10.35
C LYS A 189 28.00 3.53 -9.73
N SER A 190 28.15 3.58 -8.41
CA SER A 190 29.01 2.66 -7.65
C SER A 190 28.41 1.26 -7.50
N VAL A 191 29.18 0.32 -6.97
CA VAL A 191 28.59 -0.87 -6.34
C VAL A 191 27.74 -0.49 -5.12
N VAL A 192 26.81 -1.37 -4.75
CA VAL A 192 26.03 -1.28 -3.51
C VAL A 192 26.90 -1.71 -2.33
N VAL A 193 26.69 -1.11 -1.15
CA VAL A 193 27.32 -1.49 0.12
C VAL A 193 26.29 -1.52 1.25
N ASP A 194 26.30 -2.59 2.02
CA ASP A 194 25.33 -2.80 3.10
C ASP A 194 25.77 -2.06 4.36
N VAL A 195 24.85 -1.35 5.02
CA VAL A 195 25.12 -0.55 6.22
C VAL A 195 24.15 -0.92 7.34
N ASP A 196 24.67 -1.27 8.53
CA ASP A 196 23.84 -1.57 9.71
C ASP A 196 23.01 -0.32 10.07
N VAL A 197 21.69 -0.46 10.23
CA VAL A 197 20.81 0.68 10.53
C VAL A 197 21.16 1.40 11.84
N LYS A 198 21.93 0.76 12.74
CA LYS A 198 22.46 1.36 13.98
C LYS A 198 23.67 2.25 13.75
N ALA A 199 24.33 2.16 12.59
CA ALA A 199 25.41 3.05 12.17
C ALA A 199 24.89 4.44 11.76
N LEU A 200 23.60 4.53 11.45
CA LEU A 200 22.94 5.71 10.88
C LEU A 200 22.43 6.67 11.96
N LYS A 201 22.12 7.90 11.55
CA LYS A 201 21.57 8.93 12.42
C LYS A 201 20.13 8.58 12.81
N GLN A 202 19.88 8.41 14.11
CA GLN A 202 18.52 8.41 14.66
C GLN A 202 17.98 9.85 14.63
N ASP A 203 16.89 10.07 13.90
CA ASP A 203 16.33 11.41 13.75
C ASP A 203 15.44 11.84 14.92
N VAL A 204 15.76 13.02 15.46
CA VAL A 204 14.94 13.78 16.40
C VAL A 204 14.27 14.91 15.61
N PRO A 205 12.95 15.16 15.72
CA PRO A 205 12.29 16.16 14.88
C PRO A 205 12.76 17.59 15.19
N THR A 206 13.44 18.22 14.25
CA THR A 206 13.80 19.65 14.31
C THR A 206 12.91 20.49 13.39
N ASN A 207 12.16 21.41 13.99
CA ASN A 207 11.54 22.53 13.28
C ASN A 207 12.59 23.39 12.57
N VAL A 208 12.24 24.00 11.42
CA VAL A 208 12.37 25.45 11.15
C VAL A 208 11.75 25.81 9.78
N THR A 209 10.95 26.88 9.80
CA THR A 209 10.43 27.76 8.72
C THR A 209 11.36 27.99 7.50
N LYS A 210 10.93 28.48 6.32
CA LYS A 210 9.91 29.52 6.00
C LYS A 210 9.69 29.58 4.47
N LEU A 211 8.50 29.97 3.99
CA LEU A 211 8.35 30.79 2.78
C LEU A 211 7.04 31.61 2.86
N LYS A 212 7.09 32.87 2.42
CA LYS A 212 5.95 33.82 2.41
C LYS A 212 5.17 33.68 1.11
N VAL A 213 3.83 33.79 1.19
CA VAL A 213 2.98 34.45 0.18
C VAL A 213 1.94 35.30 0.94
N GLU A 214 1.38 36.31 0.27
CA GLU A 214 0.81 37.53 0.86
C GLU A 214 -0.64 37.42 1.36
N GLN A 215 -1.08 38.48 2.06
CA GLN A 215 -2.46 38.65 2.53
C GLN A 215 -3.41 38.99 1.37
N ALA A 216 -4.60 38.42 1.41
CA ALA A 216 -5.80 39.00 0.77
C ALA A 216 -7.01 38.73 1.68
N ASP A 217 -7.94 39.68 1.74
CA ASP A 217 -8.94 39.78 2.81
C ASP A 217 -10.04 38.71 2.79
N ALA A 218 -10.60 38.46 3.98
CA ALA A 218 -11.72 37.55 4.18
C ALA A 218 -13.08 38.21 3.91
N PRO A 219 -14.00 37.52 3.20
CA PRO A 219 -15.44 37.75 3.33
C PRO A 219 -16.12 36.71 4.23
N LYS A 220 -17.14 37.18 4.94
CA LYS A 220 -17.88 36.52 6.03
C LYS A 220 -18.75 35.34 5.59
N ASP A 221 -18.97 34.44 6.56
CA ASP A 221 -20.10 33.52 6.73
C ASP A 221 -21.04 33.26 5.54
N ASN A 222 -21.02 32.01 5.05
CA ASN A 222 -22.25 31.31 4.70
C ASN A 222 -22.11 29.83 5.09
N LYS A 223 -22.95 29.36 6.03
CA LYS A 223 -22.86 28.00 6.59
C LYS A 223 -23.45 26.95 5.65
N THR A 224 -22.66 26.53 4.66
CA THR A 224 -22.96 25.33 3.88
C THR A 224 -22.53 24.10 4.69
N VAL A 225 -23.50 23.32 5.21
CA VAL A 225 -23.22 22.07 5.92
C VAL A 225 -22.78 20.99 4.91
N ILE A 226 -21.47 20.82 4.76
CA ILE A 226 -20.88 19.77 3.91
C ILE A 226 -20.55 18.56 4.80
N CYS A 227 -21.42 17.54 4.85
CA CYS A 227 -21.07 16.28 5.52
C CYS A 227 -19.96 15.58 4.71
N PHE A 228 -18.79 15.39 5.32
CA PHE A 228 -17.55 14.89 4.68
C PHE A 228 -17.76 13.53 3.98
N TYR A 229 -18.71 12.72 4.47
CA TYR A 229 -19.09 11.44 3.85
C TYR A 229 -19.68 11.58 2.43
N LYS A 230 -20.21 12.74 2.02
CA LYS A 230 -20.60 12.99 0.62
C LYS A 230 -19.41 13.01 -0.34
N GLN A 231 -18.18 13.20 0.13
CA GLN A 231 -17.00 13.11 -0.73
C GLN A 231 -16.67 11.65 -1.10
N ASN A 232 -17.15 10.67 -0.34
CA ASN A 232 -17.01 9.24 -0.64
C ASN A 232 -18.36 8.60 -1.03
N ASP A 233 -19.29 9.42 -1.56
CA ASP A 233 -20.59 8.99 -2.07
C ASP A 233 -20.45 8.31 -3.44
N LEU A 234 -19.90 7.09 -3.39
CA LEU A 234 -19.70 6.25 -4.56
C LEU A 234 -20.98 5.49 -4.91
N ILE A 235 -21.21 5.33 -6.21
CA ILE A 235 -22.17 4.36 -6.74
C ILE A 235 -21.86 2.97 -6.22
N TRP A 236 -22.90 2.17 -5.99
CA TRP A 236 -22.80 0.87 -5.30
C TRP A 236 -22.21 0.94 -3.88
N GLY A 237 -22.08 2.14 -3.31
CA GLY A 237 -21.48 2.34 -1.99
C GLY A 237 -22.15 1.52 -0.89
N ASN A 238 -23.46 1.26 -1.00
CA ASN A 238 -24.21 0.43 -0.04
C ASN A 238 -23.87 -1.08 -0.09
N LYS A 239 -23.03 -1.53 -1.03
CA LYS A 239 -22.56 -2.93 -1.14
C LYS A 239 -21.25 -3.20 -0.41
N VAL A 240 -20.56 -2.14 0.04
CA VAL A 240 -19.17 -2.20 0.52
C VAL A 240 -18.99 -1.38 1.80
N SER A 241 -17.95 -1.68 2.58
CA SER A 241 -17.67 -0.95 3.83
C SER A 241 -17.19 0.48 3.57
N CYS A 242 -17.27 1.34 4.59
CA CYS A 242 -16.74 2.70 4.55
C CYS A 242 -15.25 2.72 4.16
N ASP A 243 -14.45 1.81 4.73
CA ASP A 243 -13.00 1.75 4.48
C ASP A 243 -12.68 1.23 3.07
N PHE A 244 -13.50 0.35 2.51
CA PHE A 244 -13.41 -0.02 1.09
C PHE A 244 -13.64 1.20 0.19
N ARG A 245 -14.69 2.01 0.45
CA ARG A 245 -14.97 3.25 -0.31
C ARG A 245 -13.81 4.25 -0.20
N LYS A 246 -13.29 4.48 1.01
CA LYS A 246 -12.13 5.34 1.24
C LYS A 246 -10.91 4.87 0.45
N LYS A 247 -10.59 3.58 0.51
CA LYS A 247 -9.42 3.00 -0.19
C LYS A 247 -9.56 3.07 -1.71
N VAL A 248 -10.76 2.85 -2.25
CA VAL A 248 -11.04 3.06 -3.68
C VAL A 248 -10.81 4.53 -4.09
N VAL A 249 -11.31 5.50 -3.32
CA VAL A 249 -11.08 6.94 -3.59
C VAL A 249 -9.60 7.30 -3.50
N GLN A 250 -8.88 6.79 -2.50
CA GLN A 250 -7.44 6.99 -2.36
C GLN A 250 -6.67 6.45 -3.57
N ILE A 251 -6.91 5.18 -3.95
CA ILE A 251 -6.27 4.57 -5.13
C ILE A 251 -6.54 5.40 -6.40
N CYS A 252 -7.77 5.90 -6.56
CA CYS A 252 -8.11 6.71 -7.72
C CYS A 252 -7.44 8.10 -7.72
N ALA A 253 -7.21 8.70 -6.55
CA ALA A 253 -6.44 9.93 -6.41
C ALA A 253 -4.95 9.72 -6.72
N GLU A 254 -4.38 8.60 -6.29
CA GLU A 254 -2.97 8.23 -6.53
C GLU A 254 -2.71 7.86 -8.00
N LEU A 255 -3.65 7.20 -8.69
CA LEU A 255 -3.49 6.78 -10.08
C LEU A 255 -3.84 7.87 -11.11
N TRP A 256 -4.85 8.71 -10.83
CA TRP A 256 -5.43 9.64 -11.80
C TRP A 256 -5.58 11.09 -11.31
N GLY A 257 -5.09 11.38 -10.10
CA GLY A 257 -5.03 12.72 -9.54
C GLY A 257 -6.25 13.10 -8.69
N GLU A 258 -6.00 13.95 -7.69
CA GLU A 258 -6.98 14.42 -6.70
C GLU A 258 -8.26 15.01 -7.32
N SER A 259 -8.15 15.70 -8.47
CA SER A 259 -9.29 16.30 -9.18
C SER A 259 -10.23 15.30 -9.84
N LYS A 260 -9.75 14.10 -10.20
CA LYS A 260 -10.52 13.05 -10.89
C LYS A 260 -10.92 11.89 -9.98
N LYS A 261 -10.46 11.87 -8.73
CA LYS A 261 -10.57 10.71 -7.84
C LYS A 261 -11.97 10.13 -7.69
N ILE A 262 -13.02 10.98 -7.63
CA ILE A 262 -14.41 10.53 -7.44
C ILE A 262 -15.05 10.06 -8.75
N GLU A 263 -14.71 10.71 -9.86
CA GLU A 263 -15.11 10.30 -11.21
C GLU A 263 -14.59 8.88 -11.51
N MET A 264 -13.28 8.67 -11.31
CA MET A 264 -12.61 7.40 -11.52
C MET A 264 -13.02 6.34 -10.49
N ALA A 265 -13.24 6.71 -9.22
CA ALA A 265 -13.73 5.79 -8.20
C ALA A 265 -15.13 5.25 -8.53
N ASN A 266 -16.03 6.09 -9.04
CA ASN A 266 -17.33 5.61 -9.53
C ASN A 266 -17.15 4.67 -10.72
N GLY A 267 -16.24 4.97 -11.66
CA GLY A 267 -15.89 4.06 -12.75
C GLY A 267 -15.42 2.69 -12.26
N LEU A 268 -14.46 2.67 -11.33
CA LEU A 268 -13.93 1.43 -10.76
C LEU A 268 -15.01 0.64 -9.99
N MET A 269 -15.92 1.32 -9.27
CA MET A 269 -17.06 0.67 -8.61
C MET A 269 -18.05 0.05 -9.61
N ALA A 270 -18.32 0.72 -10.75
CA ALA A 270 -19.15 0.13 -11.81
C ALA A 270 -18.51 -1.12 -12.41
N VAL A 271 -17.19 -1.08 -12.68
CA VAL A 271 -16.42 -2.25 -13.16
C VAL A 271 -16.50 -3.39 -12.15
N MET A 272 -16.20 -3.13 -10.87
CA MET A 272 -16.27 -4.15 -9.82
C MET A 272 -17.67 -4.77 -9.68
N ARG A 273 -18.75 -3.99 -9.86
CA ARG A 273 -20.11 -4.55 -9.89
C ARG A 273 -20.30 -5.53 -11.05
N VAL A 274 -19.88 -5.17 -12.27
CA VAL A 274 -20.02 -6.05 -13.44
C VAL A 274 -19.19 -7.32 -13.24
N GLU A 275 -17.90 -7.16 -12.95
CA GLU A 275 -16.94 -8.25 -12.83
C GLU A 275 -17.19 -9.19 -11.64
N THR A 276 -17.90 -8.75 -10.61
CA THR A 276 -18.24 -9.60 -9.45
C THR A 276 -19.71 -10.03 -9.38
N SER A 277 -20.51 -9.81 -10.42
CA SER A 277 -21.96 -10.06 -10.42
C SER A 277 -22.67 -9.40 -9.23
N SER A 278 -22.32 -8.13 -8.95
CA SER A 278 -22.80 -7.29 -7.84
C SER A 278 -22.42 -7.77 -6.43
N THR A 279 -21.49 -8.72 -6.28
CA THR A 279 -21.12 -9.27 -4.96
C THR A 279 -19.99 -8.49 -4.28
N PHE A 280 -19.19 -7.74 -5.04
CA PHE A 280 -17.95 -7.08 -4.59
C PHE A 280 -17.02 -8.04 -3.82
N SER A 281 -16.97 -9.32 -4.21
CA SER A 281 -16.15 -10.33 -3.53
C SER A 281 -14.75 -10.43 -4.13
N ALA A 282 -13.73 -10.50 -3.27
CA ALA A 282 -12.35 -10.86 -3.63
C ALA A 282 -12.18 -12.34 -4.05
N SER A 283 -13.18 -13.20 -3.84
CA SER A 283 -13.11 -14.64 -4.13
C SER A 283 -13.36 -14.99 -5.61
N LYS A 284 -13.32 -16.29 -5.95
CA LYS A 284 -13.84 -16.81 -7.24
C LYS A 284 -15.36 -16.72 -7.22
N ILE A 285 -15.94 -16.10 -8.24
CA ILE A 285 -17.40 -16.00 -8.40
C ILE A 285 -17.92 -17.26 -9.07
N GLU A 286 -18.95 -17.87 -8.48
CA GLU A 286 -19.59 -19.09 -8.96
C GLU A 286 -21.11 -19.06 -8.77
N LEU A 287 -21.82 -19.94 -9.49
CA LEU A 287 -23.25 -20.12 -9.35
C LEU A 287 -23.58 -20.97 -8.10
N ILE A 288 -23.58 -20.34 -6.93
CA ILE A 288 -23.83 -21.00 -5.65
C ILE A 288 -25.32 -21.32 -5.43
N SER A 289 -25.59 -22.50 -4.87
CA SER A 289 -26.94 -22.89 -4.44
C SER A 289 -27.22 -22.38 -3.03
N TYR A 290 -28.42 -21.82 -2.80
CA TYR A 290 -28.88 -21.39 -1.48
C TYR A 290 -30.36 -21.76 -1.29
N THR A 291 -30.80 -21.89 -0.04
CA THR A 291 -32.21 -22.08 0.29
C THR A 291 -32.84 -20.70 0.54
N ASP A 292 -33.92 -20.37 -0.16
CA ASP A 292 -34.66 -19.14 0.09
C ASP A 292 -35.50 -19.23 1.38
N LYS A 293 -36.06 -18.09 1.81
CA LYS A 293 -36.89 -17.98 3.03
C LYS A 293 -38.12 -18.91 3.06
N ASN A 294 -38.50 -19.50 1.93
CA ASN A 294 -39.63 -20.43 1.81
C ASN A 294 -39.15 -21.90 1.70
N GLY A 295 -37.89 -22.18 2.00
CA GLY A 295 -37.33 -23.54 1.93
C GLY A 295 -36.98 -24.01 0.51
N LYS A 296 -37.16 -23.19 -0.53
CA LYS A 296 -36.90 -23.59 -1.92
C LYS A 296 -35.42 -23.40 -2.27
N LYS A 297 -34.80 -24.43 -2.84
CA LYS A 297 -33.45 -24.31 -3.42
C LYS A 297 -33.46 -23.36 -4.61
N ARG A 298 -32.56 -22.38 -4.59
CA ARG A 298 -32.30 -21.37 -5.61
C ARG A 298 -30.82 -21.36 -5.94
N LYS A 299 -30.45 -20.72 -7.05
CA LYS A 299 -29.07 -20.44 -7.43
C LYS A 299 -28.88 -18.94 -7.58
N LYS A 300 -27.70 -18.42 -7.22
CA LYS A 300 -27.28 -17.04 -7.48
C LYS A 300 -25.77 -17.02 -7.68
N TYR A 301 -25.25 -16.02 -8.38
CA TYR A 301 -23.80 -15.77 -8.38
C TYR A 301 -23.34 -15.30 -6.99
N GLY A 302 -22.19 -15.80 -6.55
CA GLY A 302 -21.62 -15.52 -5.25
C GLY A 302 -20.13 -15.85 -5.21
N GLY A 303 -19.36 -15.11 -4.42
CA GLY A 303 -17.99 -15.51 -4.09
C GLY A 303 -17.99 -16.81 -3.30
N LEU A 304 -17.13 -17.76 -3.68
CA LEU A 304 -16.91 -18.99 -2.93
C LEU A 304 -16.32 -18.69 -1.54
N SER A 305 -16.68 -19.49 -0.54
CA SER A 305 -16.07 -19.42 0.79
C SER A 305 -14.60 -19.89 0.74
N ASN A 306 -13.79 -19.44 1.72
CA ASN A 306 -12.39 -19.84 1.84
C ASN A 306 -12.23 -21.38 1.86
N ASP A 307 -13.10 -22.09 2.59
CA ASP A 307 -13.11 -23.57 2.62
C ASP A 307 -13.37 -24.19 1.24
N SER A 308 -14.23 -23.55 0.42
CA SER A 308 -14.50 -24.01 -0.95
C SER A 308 -13.29 -23.75 -1.85
N ILE A 309 -12.67 -22.57 -1.76
CA ILE A 309 -11.44 -22.22 -2.48
C ILE A 309 -10.28 -23.16 -2.13
N LEU A 310 -10.14 -23.55 -0.86
CA LEU A 310 -9.11 -24.48 -0.41
C LEU A 310 -9.30 -25.90 -0.97
N LYS A 311 -10.55 -26.31 -1.21
CA LYS A 311 -10.92 -27.63 -1.79
C LYS A 311 -10.80 -27.71 -3.31
N LEU A 312 -10.67 -26.58 -4.02
CA LEU A 312 -10.41 -26.58 -5.46
C LEU A 312 -9.04 -27.21 -5.77
N ASP A 313 -8.78 -27.52 -7.04
CA ASP A 313 -7.43 -27.84 -7.52
C ASP A 313 -6.46 -26.64 -7.34
N LYS A 314 -5.15 -26.87 -7.30
CA LYS A 314 -4.15 -25.79 -7.19
C LYS A 314 -4.20 -24.84 -8.40
N ASN A 315 -4.56 -25.35 -9.57
CA ASN A 315 -4.61 -24.65 -10.85
C ASN A 315 -6.05 -24.46 -11.40
N PHE A 316 -7.06 -24.43 -10.50
CA PHE A 316 -8.49 -24.31 -10.85
C PHE A 316 -8.79 -23.31 -11.98
N SER A 317 -9.75 -23.62 -12.85
CA SER A 317 -10.07 -22.79 -14.02
C SER A 317 -10.59 -21.40 -13.65
N GLY A 318 -10.40 -20.46 -14.59
CA GLY A 318 -10.96 -19.12 -14.48
C GLY A 318 -10.09 -18.07 -13.79
N ALA A 319 -10.76 -16.98 -13.39
CA ALA A 319 -10.25 -15.77 -12.76
C ALA A 319 -10.91 -15.57 -11.38
N VAL A 320 -10.44 -14.58 -10.64
CA VAL A 320 -10.82 -14.35 -9.24
C VAL A 320 -10.87 -12.86 -8.91
N GLY A 321 -11.75 -12.49 -7.98
CA GLY A 321 -11.69 -11.20 -7.30
C GLY A 321 -12.32 -10.01 -8.01
N LEU A 322 -12.09 -8.84 -7.42
CA LEU A 322 -12.82 -7.58 -7.66
C LEU A 322 -12.81 -7.11 -9.12
N ILE A 323 -11.77 -7.48 -9.89
CA ILE A 323 -11.62 -7.16 -11.32
C ILE A 323 -11.32 -8.41 -12.16
N GLN A 324 -11.71 -9.60 -11.69
CA GLN A 324 -11.43 -10.90 -12.34
C GLN A 324 -9.97 -11.08 -12.80
N PHE A 325 -9.05 -11.15 -11.83
CA PHE A 325 -7.62 -11.42 -12.09
C PHE A 325 -7.42 -12.77 -12.81
N THR A 326 -7.08 -12.69 -14.11
CA THR A 326 -6.77 -13.86 -14.94
C THR A 326 -5.34 -14.36 -14.68
N LYS A 327 -5.02 -15.57 -15.14
CA LYS A 327 -3.65 -16.12 -15.02
C LYS A 327 -2.60 -15.20 -15.66
N ALA A 328 -2.90 -14.63 -16.84
CA ALA A 328 -1.99 -13.70 -17.52
C ALA A 328 -1.80 -12.38 -16.73
N ALA A 329 -2.87 -11.83 -16.14
CA ALA A 329 -2.77 -10.65 -15.27
C ALA A 329 -1.92 -10.92 -14.02
N ILE A 330 -2.08 -12.11 -13.41
CA ILE A 330 -1.29 -12.55 -12.25
C ILE A 330 0.18 -12.76 -12.62
N ASP A 331 0.46 -13.34 -13.78
CA ASP A 331 1.83 -13.53 -14.27
C ASP A 331 2.53 -12.20 -14.56
N ALA A 332 1.81 -11.22 -15.13
CA ALA A 332 2.31 -9.87 -15.31
C ALA A 332 2.56 -9.17 -13.96
N LEU A 333 1.62 -9.24 -13.00
CA LEU A 333 1.82 -8.72 -11.64
C LEU A 333 3.06 -9.34 -10.97
N ASN A 334 3.20 -10.66 -11.05
CA ASN A 334 4.35 -11.36 -10.48
C ASN A 334 5.67 -10.93 -11.12
N LYS A 335 5.71 -10.78 -12.44
CA LYS A 335 6.91 -10.36 -13.18
C LYS A 335 7.29 -8.91 -12.91
N GLU A 336 6.36 -7.97 -13.01
CA GLU A 336 6.65 -6.54 -12.93
C GLU A 336 6.78 -6.02 -11.48
N ASN A 337 6.36 -6.79 -10.47
CA ASN A 337 6.44 -6.41 -9.05
C ASN A 337 7.22 -7.44 -8.19
N SER A 338 7.91 -8.41 -8.80
CA SER A 338 8.64 -9.49 -8.09
C SER A 338 7.78 -10.29 -7.10
N LEU A 339 6.50 -10.52 -7.40
CA LEU A 339 5.53 -11.17 -6.51
C LEU A 339 5.40 -12.68 -6.76
N THR A 340 4.83 -13.39 -5.78
CA THR A 340 4.51 -14.83 -5.86
C THR A 340 3.00 -15.10 -5.71
N LEU A 341 2.17 -14.28 -6.35
CA LEU A 341 0.72 -14.42 -6.33
C LEU A 341 0.24 -15.68 -7.07
N THR A 342 -0.89 -16.20 -6.61
CA THR A 342 -1.65 -17.26 -7.30
C THR A 342 -3.12 -16.91 -7.22
N LYS A 343 -3.95 -17.50 -8.09
CA LYS A 343 -5.42 -17.34 -8.01
C LYS A 343 -5.98 -17.72 -6.65
N ARG A 344 -5.42 -18.75 -6.01
CA ARG A 344 -5.79 -19.14 -4.65
C ARG A 344 -5.42 -18.09 -3.60
N LYS A 345 -4.20 -17.51 -3.67
CA LYS A 345 -3.80 -16.42 -2.76
C LYS A 345 -4.74 -15.23 -2.87
N LEU A 346 -5.02 -14.75 -4.10
CA LEU A 346 -5.93 -13.63 -4.33
C LEU A 346 -7.36 -13.93 -3.86
N ALA A 347 -7.90 -15.13 -4.15
CA ALA A 347 -9.25 -15.50 -3.76
C ALA A 347 -9.47 -15.71 -2.25
N LEU A 348 -8.40 -15.81 -1.45
CA LEU A 348 -8.45 -15.92 0.01
C LEU A 348 -8.22 -14.59 0.74
N MET A 349 -7.87 -13.52 0.01
CA MET A 349 -7.73 -12.18 0.58
C MET A 349 -9.08 -11.57 0.94
N THR A 350 -9.09 -10.65 1.88
CA THR A 350 -10.22 -9.75 2.09
C THR A 350 -10.36 -8.78 0.90
N ASN A 351 -11.57 -8.24 0.76
CA ASN A 351 -11.87 -7.20 -0.22
C ASN A 351 -10.94 -5.97 -0.11
N ILE A 352 -10.47 -5.63 1.10
CA ILE A 352 -9.63 -4.43 1.32
C ILE A 352 -8.16 -4.71 0.95
N GLU A 353 -7.62 -5.88 1.26
CA GLU A 353 -6.26 -6.28 0.85
C GLU A 353 -6.16 -6.42 -0.68
N GLN A 354 -7.19 -6.97 -1.32
CA GLN A 354 -7.14 -7.19 -2.76
C GLN A 354 -7.10 -5.87 -3.57
N LEU A 355 -7.59 -4.76 -3.02
CA LEU A 355 -7.51 -3.44 -3.65
C LEU A 355 -6.06 -2.97 -3.91
N ASP A 356 -5.07 -3.41 -3.14
CA ASP A 356 -3.67 -3.06 -3.41
C ASP A 356 -3.16 -3.70 -4.71
N TYR A 357 -3.64 -4.91 -5.01
CA TYR A 357 -3.36 -5.60 -6.27
C TYR A 357 -4.17 -5.04 -7.43
N VAL A 358 -5.36 -4.47 -7.16
CA VAL A 358 -6.12 -3.68 -8.16
C VAL A 358 -5.31 -2.43 -8.54
N LYS A 359 -4.76 -1.68 -7.57
CA LYS A 359 -3.86 -0.55 -7.82
C LYS A 359 -2.65 -0.97 -8.66
N LYS A 360 -1.91 -2.01 -8.22
CA LYS A 360 -0.74 -2.53 -8.94
C LYS A 360 -1.07 -2.99 -10.36
N TYR A 361 -2.26 -3.54 -10.59
CA TYR A 361 -2.70 -3.95 -11.94
C TYR A 361 -2.86 -2.77 -12.90
N PHE A 362 -3.45 -1.65 -12.45
CA PHE A 362 -3.50 -0.42 -13.25
C PHE A 362 -2.13 0.27 -13.40
N GLN A 363 -1.17 0.00 -12.52
CA GLN A 363 0.21 0.48 -12.64
C GLN A 363 1.05 -0.33 -13.65
N LEU A 364 0.69 -1.57 -13.97
CA LEU A 364 1.39 -2.39 -14.97
C LEU A 364 1.60 -1.60 -16.28
N TYR A 365 2.83 -1.60 -16.80
CA TYR A 365 3.18 -0.96 -18.08
C TYR A 365 2.69 0.50 -18.22
N ASP A 366 2.61 1.22 -17.10
CA ASP A 366 2.08 2.58 -17.01
C ASP A 366 0.64 2.76 -17.54
N TRP A 367 -0.20 1.70 -17.49
CA TRP A 367 -1.57 1.76 -18.03
C TRP A 367 -2.43 2.87 -17.42
N HIS A 368 -2.27 3.18 -16.13
CA HIS A 368 -2.91 4.33 -15.48
C HIS A 368 -2.68 5.67 -16.21
N LYS A 369 -1.50 5.87 -16.82
CA LYS A 369 -1.17 7.09 -17.61
C LYS A 369 -1.88 7.16 -18.97
N LYS A 370 -2.40 6.02 -19.45
CA LYS A 370 -3.13 5.88 -20.73
C LYS A 370 -4.65 5.99 -20.57
N ILE A 371 -5.16 5.67 -19.38
CA ILE A 371 -6.57 5.79 -18.97
C ILE A 371 -6.91 7.27 -18.77
N LYS A 372 -7.89 7.78 -19.50
CA LYS A 372 -8.30 9.21 -19.47
C LYS A 372 -9.70 9.40 -18.92
N THR A 373 -10.60 8.46 -19.16
CA THR A 373 -11.99 8.47 -18.68
C THR A 373 -12.32 7.23 -17.83
N PRO A 374 -13.39 7.25 -17.04
CA PRO A 374 -13.88 6.09 -16.29
C PRO A 374 -14.16 4.84 -17.15
N GLU A 375 -14.58 5.02 -18.40
CA GLU A 375 -14.81 3.93 -19.37
C GLU A 375 -13.52 3.19 -19.72
N ASP A 376 -12.39 3.90 -19.81
CA ASP A 376 -11.08 3.29 -20.08
C ASP A 376 -10.65 2.33 -18.95
N ILE A 377 -11.17 2.49 -17.73
CA ILE A 377 -10.96 1.53 -16.62
C ILE A 377 -11.57 0.18 -17.00
N TYR A 378 -12.77 0.16 -17.59
CA TYR A 378 -13.38 -1.12 -17.98
C TYR A 378 -12.67 -1.73 -19.18
N LEU A 379 -12.30 -0.90 -20.16
CA LEU A 379 -11.52 -1.35 -21.32
C LEU A 379 -10.16 -1.90 -20.89
N GLN A 380 -9.50 -1.34 -19.86
CA GLN A 380 -8.26 -1.91 -19.35
C GLN A 380 -8.45 -3.31 -18.75
N VAL A 381 -9.54 -3.55 -18.03
CA VAL A 381 -9.83 -4.87 -17.44
C VAL A 381 -10.23 -5.90 -18.50
N PHE A 382 -11.04 -5.49 -19.49
CA PHE A 382 -11.65 -6.40 -20.47
C PHE A 382 -10.89 -6.51 -21.81
N ALA A 383 -10.45 -5.40 -22.39
CA ALA A 383 -9.81 -5.34 -23.71
C ALA A 383 -8.98 -4.05 -23.89
N PRO A 384 -7.73 -3.99 -23.38
CA PRO A 384 -6.89 -2.77 -23.42
C PRO A 384 -6.69 -2.17 -24.82
N ILE A 385 -6.81 -2.99 -25.87
CA ILE A 385 -6.76 -2.60 -27.28
C ILE A 385 -7.85 -1.57 -27.68
N GLY A 386 -8.93 -1.46 -26.92
CA GLY A 386 -10.02 -0.49 -27.12
C GLY A 386 -9.76 0.89 -26.53
N ILE A 387 -8.71 1.07 -25.73
CA ILE A 387 -8.40 2.36 -25.09
C ILE A 387 -7.94 3.37 -26.16
N ASN A 388 -8.51 4.59 -26.14
CA ASN A 388 -8.37 5.59 -27.22
C ASN A 388 -8.81 5.07 -28.63
N LYS A 389 -9.89 4.28 -28.71
CA LYS A 389 -10.54 3.88 -29.97
C LYS A 389 -11.98 4.40 -30.04
N ASP A 390 -12.53 4.47 -31.26
CA ASP A 390 -13.93 4.85 -31.50
C ASP A 390 -14.91 3.76 -31.04
N ASP A 391 -16.18 4.12 -30.86
CA ASP A 391 -17.24 3.22 -30.35
C ASP A 391 -17.42 1.95 -31.22
N ASP A 392 -17.27 2.06 -32.55
CA ASP A 392 -17.40 0.93 -33.48
C ASP A 392 -16.17 0.01 -33.55
N PHE A 393 -15.10 0.30 -32.81
CA PHE A 393 -13.87 -0.48 -32.87
C PHE A 393 -14.10 -1.91 -32.36
N VAL A 394 -13.80 -2.89 -33.23
CA VAL A 394 -13.91 -4.32 -32.94
C VAL A 394 -12.81 -4.74 -31.99
N LEU A 395 -13.19 -5.15 -30.77
CA LEU A 395 -12.29 -5.68 -29.76
C LEU A 395 -11.98 -7.15 -30.07
N TYR A 396 -13.03 -7.97 -30.20
CA TYR A 396 -12.93 -9.38 -30.54
C TYR A 396 -13.94 -9.73 -31.62
N GLN A 397 -13.61 -10.69 -32.47
CA GLN A 397 -14.48 -11.17 -33.55
C GLN A 397 -14.41 -12.70 -33.65
N ARG A 398 -15.56 -13.29 -33.99
CA ARG A 398 -15.70 -14.70 -34.33
C ARG A 398 -15.07 -15.02 -35.68
N PHE A 399 -14.23 -16.05 -35.72
CA PHE A 399 -13.68 -16.61 -36.94
C PHE A 399 -14.02 -18.09 -37.04
N ASN A 400 -14.72 -18.50 -38.10
CA ASN A 400 -15.07 -19.91 -38.32
C ASN A 400 -13.84 -20.77 -38.70
N ASN A 401 -12.82 -20.17 -39.30
CA ASN A 401 -11.53 -20.80 -39.60
C ASN A 401 -10.40 -19.76 -39.49
N PRO A 402 -9.84 -19.54 -38.28
CA PRO A 402 -8.74 -18.61 -38.05
C PRO A 402 -7.49 -18.98 -38.88
N LYS A 403 -6.85 -18.00 -39.50
CA LYS A 403 -5.69 -18.21 -40.40
C LYS A 403 -4.35 -17.84 -39.77
N ASN A 404 -4.36 -17.17 -38.62
CA ASN A 404 -3.17 -16.71 -37.91
C ASN A 404 -3.45 -16.57 -36.41
N LYS A 405 -2.38 -16.43 -35.62
CA LYS A 405 -2.45 -16.35 -34.15
C LYS A 405 -3.31 -15.18 -33.64
N THR A 406 -3.41 -14.08 -34.38
CA THR A 406 -4.23 -12.92 -34.01
C THR A 406 -5.71 -13.24 -34.16
N GLU A 407 -6.11 -13.87 -35.27
CA GLU A 407 -7.47 -14.39 -35.48
C GLU A 407 -7.83 -15.50 -34.48
N GLU A 408 -6.90 -16.42 -34.18
CA GLU A 408 -7.09 -17.47 -33.16
C GLU A 408 -7.37 -16.87 -31.78
N GLN A 409 -6.56 -15.89 -31.36
CA GLN A 409 -6.68 -15.23 -30.06
C GLN A 409 -7.93 -14.33 -29.99
N SER A 410 -8.27 -13.63 -31.08
CA SER A 410 -9.52 -12.88 -31.21
C SER A 410 -10.74 -13.80 -31.10
N ASN A 411 -10.76 -14.91 -31.84
CA ASN A 411 -11.85 -15.88 -31.81
C ASN A 411 -12.02 -16.51 -30.43
N LYS A 412 -10.92 -16.86 -29.76
CA LYS A 412 -10.92 -17.37 -28.38
C LYS A 412 -11.50 -16.35 -27.39
N ASN A 413 -11.06 -15.09 -27.48
CA ASN A 413 -11.57 -14.03 -26.61
C ASN A 413 -13.04 -13.70 -26.92
N TYR A 414 -13.46 -13.74 -28.18
CA TYR A 414 -14.87 -13.63 -28.57
C TYR A 414 -15.69 -14.77 -27.94
N ILE A 415 -15.31 -16.04 -28.13
CA ILE A 415 -16.07 -17.19 -27.63
C ILE A 415 -16.28 -17.12 -26.10
N ALA A 416 -15.24 -16.73 -25.36
CA ALA A 416 -15.30 -16.62 -23.90
C ALA A 416 -16.13 -15.42 -23.38
N ASN A 417 -16.54 -14.49 -24.27
CA ASN A 417 -17.27 -13.26 -23.92
C ASN A 417 -18.45 -13.01 -24.86
N LYS A 418 -18.88 -14.02 -25.61
CA LYS A 418 -19.92 -13.94 -26.65
C LYS A 418 -21.25 -13.37 -26.15
N SER A 419 -21.51 -13.45 -24.85
CA SER A 419 -22.69 -12.82 -24.24
C SER A 419 -22.71 -11.30 -24.37
N VAL A 420 -21.58 -10.63 -24.60
CA VAL A 420 -21.55 -9.18 -24.89
C VAL A 420 -22.22 -8.92 -26.25
N ASP A 421 -21.94 -9.75 -27.25
CA ASP A 421 -22.54 -9.71 -28.59
C ASP A 421 -24.01 -10.18 -28.53
N GLU A 422 -24.28 -11.32 -27.88
CA GLU A 422 -25.63 -11.90 -27.71
C GLU A 422 -26.61 -10.99 -26.94
N GLU A 423 -26.11 -10.10 -26.07
CA GLU A 423 -26.91 -9.08 -25.35
C GLU A 423 -27.14 -7.79 -26.17
N ASN A 424 -26.44 -7.60 -27.29
CA ASN A 424 -26.53 -6.43 -28.17
C ASN A 424 -27.07 -6.82 -29.56
N ASN A 425 -26.23 -6.88 -30.60
CA ASN A 425 -26.68 -7.06 -31.98
C ASN A 425 -26.49 -8.49 -32.55
N ASN A 426 -25.68 -9.33 -31.89
CA ASN A 426 -25.39 -10.71 -32.29
C ASN A 426 -24.79 -10.85 -33.70
N ASP A 427 -23.94 -9.90 -34.13
CA ASP A 427 -23.34 -9.87 -35.49
C ASP A 427 -22.05 -10.70 -35.64
N GLY A 428 -21.55 -11.28 -34.53
CA GLY A 428 -20.30 -12.05 -34.51
C GLY A 428 -19.08 -11.24 -34.09
N LYS A 429 -19.24 -10.01 -33.60
CA LYS A 429 -18.17 -9.15 -33.08
C LYS A 429 -18.51 -8.72 -31.64
N ILE A 430 -17.50 -8.21 -30.95
CA ILE A 430 -17.65 -7.47 -29.70
C ILE A 430 -16.99 -6.12 -29.96
N GLN A 431 -17.79 -5.07 -30.09
CA GLN A 431 -17.36 -3.70 -30.31
C GLN A 431 -17.15 -2.96 -28.98
N ARG A 432 -16.41 -1.85 -29.03
CA ARG A 432 -16.16 -1.00 -27.87
C ARG A 432 -17.46 -0.42 -27.28
N SER A 433 -18.43 -0.05 -28.11
CA SER A 433 -19.75 0.40 -27.70
C SER A 433 -20.50 -0.63 -26.83
N GLU A 434 -20.51 -1.89 -27.26
CA GLU A 434 -21.28 -2.98 -26.66
C GLU A 434 -20.80 -3.38 -25.27
N ILE A 435 -19.48 -3.48 -25.08
CA ILE A 435 -18.91 -3.72 -23.74
C ILE A 435 -19.18 -2.52 -22.81
N LEU A 436 -19.13 -1.29 -23.35
CA LEU A 436 -19.45 -0.09 -22.59
C LEU A 436 -20.95 0.03 -22.26
N THR A 437 -21.86 -0.68 -22.95
CA THR A 437 -23.27 -0.81 -22.52
C THR A 437 -23.36 -1.42 -21.11
N ARG A 438 -22.59 -2.48 -20.80
CA ARG A 438 -22.56 -3.09 -19.45
C ARG A 438 -22.06 -2.12 -18.39
N TYR A 439 -21.01 -1.37 -18.71
CA TYR A 439 -20.49 -0.31 -17.84
C TYR A 439 -21.54 0.79 -17.60
N LYS A 440 -22.14 1.35 -18.66
CA LYS A 440 -23.15 2.41 -18.59
C LYS A 440 -24.38 1.98 -17.78
N THR A 441 -24.85 0.75 -17.96
CA THR A 441 -25.93 0.15 -17.15
C THR A 441 -25.54 0.04 -15.68
N SER A 442 -24.38 -0.54 -15.37
CA SER A 442 -23.86 -0.65 -14.01
C SER A 442 -23.70 0.71 -13.33
N PHE A 443 -23.21 1.71 -14.06
CA PHE A 443 -23.06 3.07 -13.56
C PHE A 443 -24.43 3.69 -13.23
N THR A 444 -25.39 3.57 -14.14
CA THR A 444 -26.74 4.14 -14.03
C THR A 444 -27.53 3.52 -12.87
N GLU A 445 -27.57 2.19 -12.76
CA GLU A 445 -28.15 1.50 -11.60
C GLU A 445 -27.44 1.86 -10.29
N GLY A 446 -26.13 2.05 -10.37
CA GLY A 446 -25.27 2.39 -9.24
C GLY A 446 -25.61 3.75 -8.62
N LEU A 447 -26.14 4.71 -9.40
CA LEU A 447 -26.64 6.01 -8.90
C LEU A 447 -27.79 5.83 -7.89
N GLN A 448 -28.61 4.79 -8.05
CA GLN A 448 -29.69 4.44 -7.12
C GLN A 448 -29.22 3.55 -5.97
N SER A 449 -28.03 2.95 -6.08
CA SER A 449 -27.41 2.06 -5.09
C SER A 449 -26.28 2.71 -4.29
N LYS A 450 -26.35 4.03 -4.14
CA LYS A 450 -25.48 4.80 -3.25
C LYS A 450 -25.72 4.46 -1.78
N GLU A 451 -24.77 4.83 -0.93
CA GLU A 451 -24.95 4.73 0.52
C GLU A 451 -26.06 5.68 0.98
N SER A 452 -26.92 5.21 1.87
CA SER A 452 -28.03 6.01 2.43
C SER A 452 -27.95 6.14 3.95
N ASP A 453 -27.29 5.20 4.66
CA ASP A 453 -26.95 5.35 6.08
C ASP A 453 -25.54 5.94 6.24
N PHE A 454 -25.38 7.18 5.78
CA PHE A 454 -24.27 7.99 6.25
C PHE A 454 -24.54 8.38 7.70
N LYS A 455 -23.93 7.67 8.65
CA LYS A 455 -23.90 8.06 10.07
C LYS A 455 -23.07 9.34 10.27
N CYS A 456 -23.59 10.48 9.78
CA CYS A 456 -23.07 11.82 10.02
C CYS A 456 -23.26 12.17 11.50
N GLY A 457 -22.36 11.70 12.36
CA GLY A 457 -22.10 12.36 13.65
C GLY A 457 -21.56 13.76 13.40
N LEU A 458 -21.67 14.65 14.40
CA LEU A 458 -21.03 15.97 14.36
C LEU A 458 -19.51 15.84 14.54
N ILE A 459 -18.83 15.36 13.50
CA ILE A 459 -17.37 15.44 13.40
C ILE A 459 -17.04 16.90 13.14
N LYS A 460 -16.37 17.55 14.11
CA LYS A 460 -15.67 18.82 13.85
C LYS A 460 -14.62 18.54 12.79
N GLU A 461 -14.67 19.29 11.69
CA GLU A 461 -13.79 19.23 10.52
C GLU A 461 -12.54 18.35 10.69
N GLU A 462 -12.52 17.20 10.00
CA GLU A 462 -11.26 16.51 9.73
C GLU A 462 -10.40 17.44 8.86
N LYS A 463 -9.50 18.18 9.51
CA LYS A 463 -8.36 18.81 8.85
C LYS A 463 -7.60 17.74 8.06
N LYS A 464 -6.87 18.19 7.03
CA LYS A 464 -5.81 17.40 6.38
C LYS A 464 -5.05 16.58 7.43
N ILE A 465 -4.76 15.32 7.14
CA ILE A 465 -3.92 14.50 8.01
C ILE A 465 -2.53 15.13 8.03
N ASP A 466 -2.26 15.90 9.08
CA ASP A 466 -0.91 16.30 9.46
C ASP A 466 -0.07 15.04 9.65
N SER A 467 1.19 15.07 9.24
CA SER A 467 2.19 14.03 9.47
C SER A 467 2.64 13.94 10.95
N GLU A 468 1.70 14.17 11.87
CA GLU A 468 1.88 14.27 13.32
C GLU A 468 0.64 13.72 14.07
N ALA A 469 0.25 12.47 13.83
CA ALA A 469 -0.75 11.82 14.67
C ALA A 469 -0.22 11.67 16.12
N GLY A 470 -1.05 12.02 17.10
CA GLY A 470 -0.70 11.95 18.53
C GLY A 470 -0.86 10.56 19.13
N VAL A 471 -0.29 10.35 20.31
CA VAL A 471 -0.29 9.09 21.06
C VAL A 471 -1.71 8.55 21.32
N LEU A 472 -2.73 9.39 21.40
CA LEU A 472 -4.12 8.91 21.52
C LEU A 472 -4.67 8.30 20.23
N GLU A 473 -4.21 8.68 19.04
CA GLU A 473 -4.57 7.95 17.81
C GLU A 473 -3.78 6.63 17.70
N ASP A 474 -2.52 6.59 18.10
CA ASP A 474 -1.78 5.34 18.30
C ASP A 474 -2.51 4.38 19.24
N MET A 475 -2.99 4.88 20.38
CA MET A 475 -3.73 4.08 21.37
C MET A 475 -5.10 3.64 20.85
N LYS A 476 -5.81 4.48 20.08
CA LYS A 476 -7.09 4.12 19.46
C LYS A 476 -6.88 3.03 18.41
N GLN A 477 -5.88 3.16 17.54
CA GLN A 477 -5.49 2.12 16.59
C GLN A 477 -5.11 0.82 17.31
N LEU A 478 -4.39 0.89 18.44
CA LEU A 478 -4.06 -0.28 19.26
C LEU A 478 -5.32 -0.97 19.80
N VAL A 479 -6.23 -0.24 20.45
CA VAL A 479 -7.42 -0.87 21.04
C VAL A 479 -8.41 -1.36 19.98
N SER A 480 -8.49 -0.71 18.82
CA SER A 480 -9.26 -1.17 17.65
C SER A 480 -8.75 -2.47 17.00
N LYS A 481 -7.59 -3.01 17.40
CA LYS A 481 -7.16 -4.36 16.98
C LYS A 481 -7.91 -5.49 17.69
N HIS A 482 -8.72 -5.18 18.69
CA HIS A 482 -9.45 -6.14 19.52
C HIS A 482 -8.56 -7.24 20.13
N ILE A 483 -7.42 -6.82 20.67
CA ILE A 483 -6.48 -7.66 21.39
C ILE A 483 -7.23 -8.37 22.54
N PRO A 484 -7.17 -9.70 22.65
CA PRO A 484 -7.92 -10.45 23.67
C PRO A 484 -7.69 -9.95 25.10
N TYR A 485 -8.73 -9.97 25.93
CA TYR A 485 -8.61 -9.63 27.34
C TYR A 485 -7.97 -10.78 28.12
N SER A 486 -6.93 -10.48 28.90
CA SER A 486 -6.29 -11.44 29.82
C SER A 486 -5.63 -10.70 30.97
N GLN A 487 -5.63 -11.30 32.17
CA GLN A 487 -4.84 -10.83 33.31
C GLN A 487 -3.59 -11.72 33.57
N ALA A 488 -3.30 -12.63 32.65
CA ALA A 488 -2.16 -13.55 32.65
C ALA A 488 -1.34 -13.41 31.36
N GLY A 489 -0.02 -13.65 31.46
CA GLY A 489 0.92 -13.54 30.33
C GLY A 489 2.14 -12.69 30.67
N VAL A 490 2.76 -12.11 29.65
CA VAL A 490 3.76 -11.04 29.82
C VAL A 490 3.01 -9.72 29.89
N ARG A 491 3.20 -8.94 30.96
CA ARG A 491 2.28 -7.86 31.34
C ARG A 491 2.91 -6.46 31.43
N ASN A 492 4.09 -6.33 30.84
CA ASN A 492 5.03 -5.21 31.01
C ASN A 492 5.94 -5.06 29.78
N SER A 493 5.42 -5.27 28.57
CA SER A 493 6.24 -5.34 27.35
C SER A 493 5.47 -4.94 26.09
N MET A 494 6.13 -4.23 25.18
CA MET A 494 5.66 -3.99 23.80
C MET A 494 5.98 -5.15 22.83
N SER A 495 6.58 -6.25 23.31
CA SER A 495 6.84 -7.43 22.48
C SER A 495 5.55 -8.12 22.04
N GLU A 496 5.62 -8.94 21.00
CA GLU A 496 4.50 -9.78 20.54
C GLU A 496 3.85 -10.58 21.69
N LYS A 497 4.65 -11.10 22.62
CA LYS A 497 4.15 -11.83 23.81
C LYS A 497 3.39 -10.93 24.78
N GLY A 498 3.78 -9.65 24.90
CA GLY A 498 3.10 -8.65 25.74
C GLY A 498 1.88 -8.01 25.09
N LEU A 499 1.82 -8.00 23.75
CA LEU A 499 0.67 -7.50 22.98
C LEU A 499 -0.31 -8.61 22.55
N LYS A 500 -0.05 -9.86 22.94
CA LYS A 500 -0.92 -11.01 22.63
C LYS A 500 -2.28 -10.95 23.34
N ALA A 501 -2.31 -10.35 24.52
CA ALA A 501 -3.52 -10.10 25.31
C ALA A 501 -3.26 -8.94 26.30
N LEU A 502 -4.29 -8.18 26.65
CA LEU A 502 -4.17 -6.97 27.50
C LEU A 502 -5.37 -6.83 28.45
N ASP A 503 -5.15 -6.33 29.67
CA ASP A 503 -6.20 -5.78 30.52
C ASP A 503 -6.23 -4.24 30.53
N CYS A 504 -7.19 -3.71 31.29
CA CYS A 504 -7.43 -2.28 31.44
C CYS A 504 -6.19 -1.50 31.91
N SER A 505 -5.47 -2.01 32.91
CA SER A 505 -4.26 -1.40 33.46
C SER A 505 -3.08 -1.46 32.50
N GLU A 506 -2.92 -2.54 31.74
CA GLU A 506 -1.87 -2.65 30.71
C GLU A 506 -2.11 -1.70 29.54
N THR A 507 -3.37 -1.50 29.15
CA THR A 507 -3.75 -0.51 28.12
C THR A 507 -3.30 0.90 28.55
N VAL A 508 -3.46 1.23 29.84
CA VAL A 508 -2.96 2.50 30.41
C VAL A 508 -1.43 2.51 30.53
N ALA A 509 -0.78 1.40 30.88
CA ALA A 509 0.68 1.31 30.95
C ALA A 509 1.35 1.56 29.59
N ILE A 510 0.79 1.01 28.51
CA ILE A 510 1.26 1.24 27.14
C ILE A 510 1.08 2.71 26.73
N TYR A 511 -0.05 3.33 27.10
CA TYR A 511 -0.29 4.75 26.88
C TYR A 511 0.73 5.66 27.57
N LEU A 512 1.02 5.41 28.85
CA LEU A 512 2.02 6.18 29.61
C LEU A 512 3.45 5.97 29.06
N TYR A 513 3.78 4.77 28.61
CA TYR A 513 5.03 4.49 27.89
C TYR A 513 5.11 5.24 26.56
N LYS A 514 4.05 5.19 25.73
CA LYS A 514 3.98 5.91 24.44
C LYS A 514 4.03 7.43 24.60
N LEU A 515 3.47 7.98 25.69
CA LEU A 515 3.63 9.39 26.05
C LEU A 515 5.07 9.74 26.51
N GLY A 516 5.92 8.75 26.76
CA GLY A 516 7.25 8.95 27.33
C GLY A 516 7.21 9.46 28.77
N ILE A 517 6.19 9.06 29.54
CA ILE A 517 6.11 9.28 31.00
C ILE A 517 6.88 8.19 31.76
N THR A 518 7.01 7.01 31.15
CA THR A 518 7.82 5.89 31.63
C THR A 518 8.80 5.44 30.54
N ASN A 519 9.98 4.96 30.93
CA ASN A 519 11.01 4.48 30.00
C ASN A 519 10.73 3.06 29.46
N ASP A 520 9.78 2.36 30.07
CA ASP A 520 9.36 1.00 29.80
C ASP A 520 7.87 0.82 30.18
N VAL A 521 7.21 -0.20 29.64
CA VAL A 521 5.80 -0.51 29.95
C VAL A 521 5.73 -1.11 31.36
N LYS A 522 5.13 -0.38 32.29
CA LYS A 522 5.07 -0.76 33.71
C LYS A 522 3.99 -1.81 33.98
N LEU A 523 4.26 -2.73 34.91
CA LEU A 523 3.24 -3.64 35.42
C LEU A 523 2.29 -2.87 36.35
N LEU A 524 1.12 -2.49 35.83
CA LEU A 524 0.11 -1.74 36.58
C LEU A 524 -1.06 -2.62 37.01
N SER A 525 -1.83 -2.11 37.98
CA SER A 525 -3.10 -2.69 38.40
C SER A 525 -4.00 -1.58 38.92
N THR A 526 -5.33 -1.72 38.80
CA THR A 526 -6.25 -0.69 39.32
C THR A 526 -6.14 -0.47 40.83
N LEU A 527 -5.52 -1.37 41.59
CA LEU A 527 -5.14 -1.18 42.99
C LEU A 527 -4.14 -0.03 43.16
N ASN A 528 -3.02 -0.10 42.45
CA ASN A 528 -1.95 0.90 42.53
C ASN A 528 -2.27 2.20 41.78
N MET A 529 -3.38 2.26 41.04
CA MET A 529 -3.88 3.46 40.37
C MET A 529 -4.94 4.24 41.18
N THR A 530 -5.23 3.86 42.44
CA THR A 530 -6.31 4.50 43.22
C THR A 530 -5.95 5.84 43.88
N THR A 531 -4.67 6.15 44.08
CA THR A 531 -4.20 7.43 44.64
C THR A 531 -3.03 7.98 43.82
N GLN A 532 -2.82 9.30 43.87
CA GLN A 532 -1.68 9.93 43.17
C GLN A 532 -0.33 9.41 43.64
N LYS A 533 -0.19 9.14 44.95
CA LYS A 533 1.04 8.64 45.54
C LYS A 533 1.36 7.24 45.00
N ASP A 534 0.37 6.35 45.04
CA ASP A 534 0.57 4.94 44.65
C ASP A 534 0.77 4.83 43.14
N PHE A 535 0.03 5.61 42.34
CA PHE A 535 0.14 5.58 40.88
C PHE A 535 1.53 6.07 40.45
N ARG A 536 1.98 7.22 40.96
CA ARG A 536 3.35 7.74 40.73
C ARG A 536 4.44 6.75 41.16
N THR A 537 4.24 6.06 42.28
CA THR A 537 5.16 5.02 42.76
C THR A 537 5.21 3.83 41.80
N ALA A 538 4.06 3.34 41.34
CA ALA A 538 3.96 2.21 40.42
C ALA A 538 4.56 2.52 39.03
N ILE A 539 4.45 3.76 38.55
CA ILE A 539 5.05 4.16 37.26
C ILE A 539 6.51 4.63 37.38
N GLY A 540 7.01 4.88 38.59
CA GLY A 540 8.34 5.44 38.83
C GLY A 540 8.51 6.88 38.33
N SER A 541 7.43 7.68 38.31
CA SER A 541 7.40 8.99 37.65
C SER A 541 6.43 9.95 38.35
N GLN A 542 6.82 11.22 38.47
CA GLN A 542 5.98 12.28 39.05
C GLN A 542 5.03 12.92 38.04
N ASN A 543 5.09 12.49 36.78
CA ASN A 543 4.42 13.09 35.62
C ASN A 543 2.95 12.65 35.44
N ILE A 544 2.27 12.38 36.55
CA ILE A 544 0.83 12.15 36.60
C ILE A 544 0.25 12.78 37.87
N ASP A 545 -0.89 13.47 37.73
CA ASP A 545 -1.62 14.10 38.85
C ASP A 545 -3.01 13.49 38.99
N PHE A 546 -3.51 13.39 40.23
CA PHE A 546 -4.95 13.19 40.45
C PHE A 546 -5.67 14.50 40.19
N VAL A 547 -6.73 14.48 39.40
CA VAL A 547 -7.47 15.71 39.08
C VAL A 547 -8.41 16.04 40.25
N ALA A 548 -8.17 17.17 40.91
CA ALA A 548 -9.00 17.64 42.01
C ALA A 548 -10.49 17.73 41.62
N ASN A 549 -11.38 17.38 42.55
CA ASN A 549 -12.84 17.35 42.38
C ASN A 549 -13.37 16.38 41.30
N SER A 550 -12.52 15.55 40.68
CA SER A 550 -12.93 14.59 39.64
C SER A 550 -13.80 13.42 40.13
N GLN A 551 -14.06 13.37 41.43
CA GLN A 551 -15.04 12.50 42.09
C GLN A 551 -16.48 12.99 41.90
N ASN A 552 -16.68 14.28 41.67
CA ASN A 552 -18.00 14.91 41.59
C ASN A 552 -18.67 14.65 40.23
N ASP A 553 -20.01 14.63 40.22
CA ASP A 553 -20.78 14.31 39.03
C ASP A 553 -20.87 15.46 38.01
N ASP A 554 -20.41 16.66 38.37
CA ASP A 554 -20.31 17.84 37.51
C ASP A 554 -18.97 17.94 36.77
N PHE A 555 -17.94 17.22 37.22
CA PHE A 555 -16.60 17.25 36.65
C PHE A 555 -16.57 16.78 35.18
N LYS A 556 -15.95 17.59 34.32
CA LYS A 556 -15.83 17.34 32.87
C LYS A 556 -14.42 16.85 32.53
N PRO A 557 -14.24 15.60 32.07
CA PRO A 557 -12.93 15.08 31.72
C PRO A 557 -12.36 15.74 30.47
N GLN A 558 -11.04 15.70 30.34
CA GLN A 558 -10.30 16.19 29.19
C GLN A 558 -9.69 15.03 28.40
N LYS A 559 -9.43 15.27 27.11
CA LYS A 559 -8.68 14.36 26.24
C LYS A 559 -7.34 14.00 26.91
N GLY A 560 -7.09 12.70 27.07
CA GLY A 560 -5.91 12.13 27.70
C GLY A 560 -6.03 11.82 29.20
N ASP A 561 -7.12 12.21 29.87
CA ASP A 561 -7.38 11.81 31.25
C ASP A 561 -7.57 10.28 31.38
N ILE A 562 -7.17 9.71 32.51
CA ILE A 562 -7.31 8.28 32.83
C ILE A 562 -8.33 8.15 33.95
N PHE A 563 -9.47 7.48 33.72
CA PHE A 563 -10.42 7.22 34.81
C PHE A 563 -10.01 5.99 35.62
N VAL A 564 -10.37 5.97 36.91
CA VAL A 564 -10.22 4.78 37.75
C VAL A 564 -11.46 4.60 38.63
N TRP A 565 -11.96 3.37 38.71
CA TRP A 565 -12.83 2.94 39.79
C TRP A 565 -12.35 1.61 40.36
N ARG A 566 -12.54 1.43 41.68
CA ARG A 566 -12.19 0.20 42.39
C ARG A 566 -13.10 -0.01 43.61
N ARG A 567 -13.75 -1.16 43.64
CA ARG A 567 -14.65 -1.67 44.69
C ARG A 567 -13.87 -2.23 45.87
N SER A 568 -14.54 -2.40 47.01
CA SER A 568 -13.99 -3.00 48.24
C SER A 568 -13.64 -4.48 48.11
N ASP A 569 -14.31 -5.20 47.21
CA ASP A 569 -14.01 -6.61 46.85
C ASP A 569 -12.77 -6.78 45.95
N GLY A 570 -12.08 -5.68 45.61
CA GLY A 570 -10.87 -5.71 44.80
C GLY A 570 -11.10 -5.73 43.28
N VAL A 571 -12.35 -5.69 42.81
CA VAL A 571 -12.64 -5.49 41.38
C VAL A 571 -12.46 -4.01 41.03
N GLY A 572 -11.79 -3.72 39.92
CA GLY A 572 -11.59 -2.34 39.43
C GLY A 572 -11.36 -2.31 37.92
N HIS A 573 -11.66 -1.16 37.30
CA HIS A 573 -11.45 -0.90 35.87
C HIS A 573 -10.83 0.48 35.66
N THR A 574 -10.24 0.68 34.49
CA THR A 574 -9.60 1.92 34.09
C THR A 574 -9.59 2.03 32.55
N GLY A 575 -9.43 3.24 32.04
CA GLY A 575 -9.37 3.51 30.61
C GLY A 575 -9.04 4.98 30.36
N ILE A 576 -8.76 5.29 29.09
CA ILE A 576 -8.21 6.56 28.67
C ILE A 576 -9.29 7.36 27.94
N VAL A 577 -9.50 8.62 28.32
CA VAL A 577 -10.43 9.53 27.65
C VAL A 577 -9.85 9.95 26.31
N TYR A 578 -10.41 9.43 25.24
CA TYR A 578 -10.07 9.83 23.87
C TYR A 578 -10.70 11.18 23.52
N ASP A 579 -11.96 11.39 23.89
CA ASP A 579 -12.72 12.63 23.69
C ASP A 579 -13.90 12.74 24.67
N TYR A 580 -14.42 13.95 24.86
CA TYR A 580 -15.62 14.23 25.64
C TYR A 580 -16.54 15.23 24.90
N ASP A 581 -17.72 14.76 24.51
CA ASP A 581 -18.73 15.62 23.90
C ASP A 581 -19.62 16.27 24.97
N VAL A 582 -19.40 17.57 25.16
CA VAL A 582 -20.16 18.43 26.08
C VAL A 582 -21.66 18.52 25.69
N ARG A 583 -22.04 18.25 24.43
CA ARG A 583 -23.44 18.35 23.98
C ARG A 583 -24.27 17.12 24.34
N SER A 584 -23.72 15.92 24.14
CA SER A 584 -24.40 14.65 24.47
C SER A 584 -24.11 14.14 25.90
N ASP A 585 -23.14 14.77 26.58
CA ASP A 585 -22.57 14.35 27.87
C ASP A 585 -21.96 12.93 27.84
N LEU A 586 -21.40 12.56 26.69
CA LEU A 586 -20.77 11.27 26.41
C LEU A 586 -19.25 11.38 26.37
N VAL A 587 -18.58 10.37 26.93
CA VAL A 587 -17.12 10.24 26.98
C VAL A 587 -16.71 9.06 26.10
N THR A 588 -15.80 9.30 25.15
CA THR A 588 -15.17 8.24 24.35
C THR A 588 -13.95 7.72 25.09
N ILE A 589 -13.89 6.41 25.29
CA ILE A 589 -12.90 5.71 26.10
C ILE A 589 -12.11 4.73 25.23
N LEU A 590 -10.78 4.67 25.45
CA LEU A 590 -9.92 3.57 25.00
C LEU A 590 -9.68 2.65 26.20
N GLU A 591 -10.01 1.37 26.06
CA GLU A 591 -9.95 0.40 27.16
C GLU A 591 -9.66 -1.02 26.64
N ALA A 592 -9.38 -1.93 27.58
CA ALA A 592 -9.60 -3.36 27.39
C ALA A 592 -10.52 -3.87 28.49
N ILE A 593 -11.57 -4.60 28.09
CA ILE A 593 -12.66 -5.01 28.98
C ILE A 593 -12.87 -6.52 28.96
N GLY A 594 -13.19 -7.08 30.13
CA GLY A 594 -13.52 -8.50 30.27
C GLY A 594 -14.84 -8.90 29.59
N SER A 595 -15.15 -10.19 29.62
CA SER A 595 -16.34 -10.78 28.97
C SER A 595 -17.68 -10.18 29.40
N VAL A 596 -17.80 -9.70 30.64
CA VAL A 596 -19.01 -9.09 31.22
C VAL A 596 -19.39 -7.77 30.54
N GLY A 597 -18.44 -7.07 29.89
CA GLY A 597 -18.68 -5.77 29.29
C GLY A 597 -18.94 -4.67 30.33
N SER A 598 -19.59 -3.59 29.89
CA SER A 598 -19.77 -2.37 30.66
C SER A 598 -21.17 -2.22 31.28
N ALA A 599 -21.27 -1.54 32.42
CA ALA A 599 -22.56 -1.12 32.98
C ALA A 599 -23.31 -0.12 32.07
N ASP A 600 -22.60 0.53 31.13
CA ASP A 600 -23.14 1.44 30.11
C ASP A 600 -23.21 0.78 28.70
N GLU A 601 -23.15 -0.55 28.57
CA GLU A 601 -23.06 -1.23 27.24
C GLU A 601 -24.17 -0.83 26.26
N LYS A 602 -25.39 -0.58 26.75
CA LYS A 602 -26.50 -0.06 25.92
C LYS A 602 -26.23 1.37 25.40
N THR A 603 -25.57 2.21 26.18
CA THR A 603 -25.09 3.53 25.73
C THR A 603 -23.99 3.34 24.68
N ASN A 604 -23.03 2.48 24.95
CA ASN A 604 -21.88 2.19 24.11
C ASN A 604 -22.31 1.84 22.67
N ILE A 605 -23.10 0.77 22.54
CA ILE A 605 -23.58 0.26 21.25
C ILE A 605 -24.47 1.29 20.55
N LYS A 606 -25.35 1.98 21.28
CA LYS A 606 -26.27 2.99 20.69
C LYS A 606 -25.54 4.16 20.05
N ASN A 607 -24.39 4.56 20.60
CA ASN A 607 -23.67 5.75 20.14
C ASN A 607 -22.46 5.43 19.23
N GLY A 608 -22.29 4.16 18.84
CA GLY A 608 -21.27 3.75 17.87
C GLY A 608 -19.92 3.34 18.47
N GLY A 609 -19.85 3.11 19.78
CA GLY A 609 -18.72 2.41 20.38
C GLY A 609 -18.83 0.90 20.15
N ASP A 610 -17.72 0.17 20.30
CA ASP A 610 -17.64 -1.21 19.87
C ASP A 610 -18.38 -2.17 20.82
N SER A 611 -19.26 -3.00 20.25
CA SER A 611 -20.08 -3.98 20.98
C SER A 611 -19.31 -5.20 21.52
N LYS A 612 -18.08 -5.45 21.04
CA LYS A 612 -17.30 -6.63 21.41
C LYS A 612 -16.80 -6.50 22.84
N THR A 613 -16.90 -7.58 23.61
CA THR A 613 -16.33 -7.70 24.97
C THR A 613 -15.16 -8.68 24.97
N ASN A 614 -14.53 -8.89 26.13
CA ASN A 614 -13.35 -9.76 26.27
C ASN A 614 -12.15 -9.38 25.37
N CYS A 615 -11.98 -8.09 25.10
CA CYS A 615 -10.88 -7.55 24.30
C CYS A 615 -10.67 -6.05 24.52
N SER A 616 -9.62 -5.51 23.89
CA SER A 616 -9.42 -4.08 23.68
C SER A 616 -10.49 -3.48 22.76
N ARG A 617 -10.92 -2.25 23.04
CA ARG A 617 -11.92 -1.54 22.22
C ARG A 617 -11.94 -0.03 22.43
N VAL A 618 -12.63 0.66 21.52
CA VAL A 618 -13.14 2.02 21.71
C VAL A 618 -14.57 1.93 22.23
N ALA A 619 -14.86 2.55 23.36
CA ALA A 619 -16.18 2.53 24.00
C ALA A 619 -16.74 3.95 24.21
N ILE A 620 -18.07 4.08 24.35
CA ILE A 620 -18.75 5.37 24.57
C ILE A 620 -19.69 5.27 25.78
N TYR A 621 -19.38 6.02 26.84
CA TYR A 621 -20.10 5.97 28.12
C TYR A 621 -20.73 7.32 28.46
N LYS A 622 -21.80 7.31 29.27
CA LYS A 622 -22.29 8.55 29.89
C LYS A 622 -21.28 9.03 30.90
N ARG A 623 -21.00 10.33 30.94
CA ARG A 623 -20.13 10.92 31.97
C ARG A 623 -20.68 10.68 33.38
N LYS A 624 -21.99 10.95 33.57
CA LYS A 624 -22.80 10.51 34.73
C LYS A 624 -23.32 9.07 34.56
N GLY A 625 -22.49 8.16 34.04
CA GLY A 625 -22.83 6.76 33.74
C GLY A 625 -22.42 5.80 34.86
N LYS A 626 -23.01 4.60 34.85
CA LYS A 626 -22.61 3.53 35.78
C LYS A 626 -21.29 2.88 35.41
N ALA A 627 -20.74 3.15 34.22
CA ALA A 627 -19.36 2.80 33.86
C ALA A 627 -18.31 3.81 34.34
N LEU A 628 -18.73 5.04 34.63
CA LEU A 628 -17.87 6.16 35.04
C LEU A 628 -18.31 6.70 36.42
N ASN A 629 -18.72 7.96 36.52
CA ASN A 629 -18.91 8.64 37.80
C ASN A 629 -19.90 7.96 38.76
N LEU A 630 -20.98 7.34 38.25
CA LEU A 630 -21.96 6.61 39.08
C LEU A 630 -21.57 5.14 39.33
N HIS A 631 -20.35 4.71 38.98
CA HIS A 631 -19.87 3.38 39.32
C HIS A 631 -19.54 3.28 40.81
N THR A 632 -20.03 2.23 41.48
CA THR A 632 -19.68 1.93 42.87
C THR A 632 -18.16 1.79 43.03
N GLY A 633 -17.52 2.67 43.80
CA GLY A 633 -16.06 2.70 43.95
C GLY A 633 -15.32 3.63 42.98
N TRP A 634 -16.01 4.55 42.29
CA TRP A 634 -15.41 5.66 41.55
C TRP A 634 -14.31 6.36 42.36
N LYS A 635 -13.14 6.58 41.76
CA LYS A 635 -12.01 7.29 42.38
C LYS A 635 -11.79 8.68 41.77
N GLY A 636 -12.09 8.83 40.47
CA GLY A 636 -11.91 10.07 39.72
C GLY A 636 -11.06 9.87 38.47
N TYR A 637 -10.47 10.96 37.99
CA TYR A 637 -9.59 11.01 36.83
C TYR A 637 -8.15 11.37 37.25
N PHE A 638 -7.18 10.82 36.53
CA PHE A 638 -5.76 11.15 36.60
C PHE A 638 -5.30 11.79 35.29
N LYS A 639 -4.42 12.78 35.38
CA LYS A 639 -3.93 13.56 34.23
C LYS A 639 -2.44 13.34 34.02
N PRO A 640 -2.04 12.69 32.90
CA PRO A 640 -0.69 12.74 32.37
C PRO A 640 -0.21 14.19 32.17
N LYS A 641 1.03 14.50 32.56
CA LYS A 641 1.67 15.81 32.34
C LYS A 641 3.13 15.66 31.93
N ASN A 642 3.76 16.71 31.43
CA ASN A 642 5.18 16.72 31.05
C ASN A 642 5.60 15.54 30.15
N TYR A 643 4.67 15.04 29.32
CA TYR A 643 4.92 13.96 28.38
C TYR A 643 5.79 14.46 27.23
N THR A 644 6.62 13.58 26.67
CA THR A 644 7.64 13.93 25.66
C THR A 644 7.18 13.68 24.23
N LYS A 645 5.98 13.11 24.04
CA LYS A 645 5.36 12.82 22.74
C LYS A 645 4.01 13.53 22.62
N LYS A 646 3.63 13.92 21.41
CA LYS A 646 2.36 14.60 21.10
C LYS A 646 1.18 13.74 21.56
N LEU A 647 0.21 14.33 22.25
CA LEU A 647 -0.99 13.64 22.78
C LEU A 647 -2.05 13.35 21.70
#